data_AF-A0A2T5NMZ0-F1
#
_entry.id   AF-A0A2T5NMZ0-F1
#
_cell.length_a   1.000
_cell.length_b   1.000
_cell.length_c   1.000
_cell.angle_alpha   90.00
_cell.angle_beta   90.00
_cell.angle_gamma   90.00
#
_symmetry.space_group_name_H-M   'P 1'
#
loop_
_entity.id
_entity.type
_entity.pdbx_description
1 polymer ?
#
loop_
_entity_poly.entity_id
_entity_poly.type
_entity_poly.pdbx_seq_one_letter_code
_entity_poly.pdbx_strand_id
1 'polypeptide(L)'
;MQGFRRLSESSAPRPAQGLAAALSGARGAAERRVEDAPPARGSQVVLSDDKLRLRREDLGQTLLAMKREAYRQAEPERSRWPRWVQALNILPRSHAVAPKTVAIVESLRQTLAAGDAQTPLDIKECARLSLDMEALARAATPGSPLAELGQRLALLGQAAWAQLARTEVEAQLLPQFQRFDQPGASQERNVGASVGVGLGLGEAGAGAKATFSVGLAWSRGMDNDDEGFVFQNQGKAVSARAGIQGGVGVASLSGAVEGRRQRTVATEYASATAFVKLKADQLAHGSRRDTLGLSARTAVGALIRLFRPSHGNELRQYQQLQQQAADQQQRLGVLLGWLGQRDSAASLPGAQTPYLPPSTVDSVKGSASARAEAAGIGVGVGAAVERIDIQADALTPIWQGLRQEQGAARNATIAQQRLAGIEQKAAALMGADARNHPLSWLSGAQSMAALREQTPERLRDAADGLRAEFEHFCAVAQQLDAGIGKRQGGAAVERSIQAAWRAGSREETLANMALAHAALTLCAAGKGDEALLQSLDELAPRLYAPPVRHDAAALAKRTSFHDVLRLQIRDRSVALDLGGALGPLGLKAEASLTERTRVHHNPVRAGDYKDVRISLSGNLSGSWPLDALREALSAQLAPHGLAAEVPAALAGLQSSVGLQGGGALTLLLRFYRPQYQTQADFPAEAAGFRLQLSRVSASGNLGVSASGGVPLQPGVSLELGLNAGSSATAVLGERWGDNSLSAPLMHYLHLKAVDESERWPAMREAQRPALEALCRKLAEPGSAVRREADYYLRRQGADGADFFAAMEAYAVGGSRPAGDAALKELDAMMERQLPLWQADKQSFAGWEELPLAR
;
A
#
# COMPACT_ATOMS: atom_id res chain seq x y z
N MET A 1 24.07 16.07 44.55
CA MET A 1 25.41 15.89 45.16
C MET A 1 25.35 14.67 46.06
N GLN A 2 26.34 13.77 45.88
CA GLN A 2 26.99 12.83 46.83
C GLN A 2 26.18 12.34 48.06
N GLY A 3 26.15 11.07 48.44
CA GLY A 3 27.06 9.97 48.21
C GLY A 3 27.00 9.02 49.43
N PHE A 4 27.02 7.71 49.16
CA PHE A 4 27.48 6.60 49.98
C PHE A 4 27.48 6.65 51.52
N ARG A 5 26.74 5.68 52.10
CA ARG A 5 27.06 4.98 53.37
C ARG A 5 28.35 4.17 53.26
N ARG A 6 29.07 3.99 54.38
CA ARG A 6 29.53 2.67 54.85
C ARG A 6 29.98 2.65 56.33
N LEU A 7 29.51 1.59 57.01
CA LEU A 7 30.10 0.80 58.12
C LEU A 7 30.18 1.52 59.49
N SER A 8 29.93 0.88 60.66
CA SER A 8 30.34 -0.46 61.09
C SER A 8 29.57 -0.98 62.33
N GLU A 9 29.48 -2.32 62.44
CA GLU A 9 29.72 -3.16 63.64
C GLU A 9 28.79 -3.06 64.89
N SER A 10 28.54 -4.08 65.72
CA SER A 10 28.91 -5.50 65.86
C SER A 10 28.25 -6.00 67.17
N SER A 11 27.71 -7.22 67.23
CA SER A 11 27.89 -8.14 68.38
C SER A 11 27.16 -9.48 68.16
N ALA A 12 27.93 -10.58 68.25
CA ALA A 12 27.51 -12.00 68.23
C ALA A 12 27.37 -12.53 69.70
N PRO A 13 27.21 -13.83 70.03
CA PRO A 13 26.84 -15.06 69.29
C PRO A 13 25.77 -15.97 69.99
N ARG A 14 25.44 -17.09 69.32
CA ARG A 14 24.61 -18.30 69.65
C ARG A 14 25.15 -19.16 70.84
N PRO A 15 24.39 -20.11 71.47
CA PRO A 15 23.89 -21.39 70.88
C PRO A 15 22.53 -21.86 71.48
N ALA A 16 21.85 -22.97 71.16
CA ALA A 16 22.10 -24.16 70.34
C ALA A 16 20.77 -24.67 69.74
N GLN A 17 20.86 -25.28 68.57
CA GLN A 17 19.80 -25.97 67.86
C GLN A 17 19.69 -27.41 68.33
N GLY A 18 18.50 -28.01 68.23
CA GLY A 18 18.40 -29.46 68.22
C GLY A 18 17.02 -29.96 68.60
N LEU A 19 16.02 -29.81 67.73
CA LEU A 19 14.89 -30.76 67.56
C LEU A 19 13.86 -30.30 66.51
N ALA A 20 13.77 -28.99 66.19
CA ALA A 20 12.81 -28.48 65.21
C ALA A 20 13.22 -28.70 63.72
N ALA A 21 14.48 -29.07 63.44
CA ALA A 21 14.98 -29.23 62.06
C ALA A 21 14.65 -30.59 61.42
N ALA A 22 14.14 -31.56 62.17
CA ALA A 22 13.80 -32.89 61.63
C ALA A 22 12.43 -32.94 60.93
N LEU A 23 11.56 -31.96 61.14
CA LEU A 23 10.17 -31.97 60.61
C LEU A 23 9.94 -31.01 59.43
N SER A 24 10.90 -30.18 59.03
CA SER A 24 10.80 -29.33 57.83
C SER A 24 11.20 -30.04 56.53
N GLY A 25 11.87 -31.20 56.61
CA GLY A 25 12.28 -31.99 55.45
C GLY A 25 11.12 -32.64 54.67
N ALA A 26 9.94 -32.75 55.26
CA ALA A 26 8.79 -33.40 54.63
C ALA A 26 7.98 -32.49 53.69
N ARG A 27 8.05 -31.15 53.83
CA ARG A 27 7.35 -30.21 52.93
C ARG A 27 8.11 -29.98 51.61
N GLY A 28 9.44 -29.95 51.63
CA GLY A 28 10.25 -29.81 50.41
C GLY A 28 10.23 -31.02 49.48
N ALA A 29 9.81 -32.20 49.96
CA ALA A 29 9.65 -33.40 49.15
C ALA A 29 8.31 -33.43 48.38
N ALA A 30 7.29 -32.72 48.87
CA ALA A 30 6.00 -32.61 48.19
C ALA A 30 6.05 -31.58 47.05
N GLU A 31 6.74 -30.45 47.23
CA GLU A 31 6.90 -29.44 46.17
C GLU A 31 7.85 -29.91 45.05
N ARG A 32 8.92 -30.67 45.38
CA ARG A 32 9.78 -31.31 44.35
C ARG A 32 9.06 -32.41 43.56
N ARG A 33 8.08 -33.10 44.15
CA ARG A 33 7.29 -34.13 43.43
C ARG A 33 6.33 -33.56 42.39
N VAL A 34 5.97 -32.28 42.46
CA VAL A 34 5.12 -31.62 41.46
C VAL A 34 5.94 -31.17 40.23
N GLU A 35 7.20 -30.79 40.41
CA GLU A 35 8.11 -30.47 39.29
C GLU A 35 8.65 -31.71 38.55
N ASP A 36 8.66 -32.89 39.19
CA ASP A 36 9.14 -34.17 38.63
C ASP A 36 8.03 -35.04 38.00
N ALA A 37 6.77 -34.61 38.00
CA ALA A 37 5.71 -35.34 37.31
C ALA A 37 5.90 -35.25 35.77
N PRO A 38 5.91 -36.38 35.04
CA PRO A 38 5.89 -36.34 33.58
C PRO A 38 4.65 -35.55 33.13
N PRO A 39 4.74 -34.73 32.07
CA PRO A 39 3.54 -34.08 31.55
C PRO A 39 2.53 -35.19 31.22
N ALA A 40 1.28 -35.00 31.63
CA ALA A 40 0.22 -35.89 31.21
C ALA A 40 0.30 -36.03 29.68
N ARG A 41 0.47 -37.26 29.18
CA ARG A 41 0.52 -37.50 27.73
C ARG A 41 -0.72 -36.84 27.10
N GLY A 42 -0.52 -35.85 26.24
CA GLY A 42 -1.60 -35.19 25.51
C GLY A 42 -1.97 -33.77 25.97
N SER A 43 -1.13 -33.04 26.70
CA SER A 43 -1.33 -31.59 26.88
C SER A 43 -1.36 -30.89 25.51
N GLN A 44 -2.48 -30.25 25.18
CA GLN A 44 -2.62 -29.42 23.99
C GLN A 44 -1.86 -28.11 24.20
N VAL A 45 -1.12 -27.69 23.19
CA VAL A 45 -0.34 -26.45 23.19
C VAL A 45 -0.73 -25.66 21.93
N VAL A 46 -0.90 -24.35 22.09
CA VAL A 46 -1.15 -23.41 20.99
C VAL A 46 -0.01 -22.39 20.98
N LEU A 47 1.06 -22.66 20.24
CA LEU A 47 2.23 -21.77 20.27
C LEU A 47 1.98 -20.39 19.67
N SER A 48 1.10 -20.30 18.66
CA SER A 48 0.75 -19.04 17.98
C SER A 48 -0.73 -19.00 17.61
N ASP A 49 -1.30 -17.80 17.56
CA ASP A 49 -2.62 -17.55 16.96
C ASP A 49 -2.54 -17.40 15.42
N ASP A 50 -3.68 -17.14 14.79
CA ASP A 50 -3.84 -16.87 13.35
C ASP A 50 -3.10 -15.60 12.86
N LYS A 51 -2.69 -14.73 13.79
CA LYS A 51 -1.91 -13.51 13.56
C LYS A 51 -0.44 -13.66 13.92
N LEU A 52 0.02 -14.90 14.15
CA LEU A 52 1.39 -15.23 14.54
C LEU A 52 1.84 -14.59 15.86
N ARG A 53 0.92 -14.32 16.79
CA ARG A 53 1.26 -13.87 18.15
C ARG A 53 1.56 -15.08 19.02
N LEU A 54 2.77 -15.09 19.59
CA LEU A 54 3.23 -16.23 20.40
C LEU A 54 2.63 -16.18 21.80
N ARG A 55 2.04 -17.30 22.24
CA ARG A 55 1.42 -17.41 23.57
C ARG A 55 2.47 -17.75 24.62
N ARG A 56 2.62 -16.88 25.62
CA ARG A 56 3.65 -16.99 26.66
C ARG A 56 3.52 -18.27 27.48
N GLU A 57 2.31 -18.59 27.93
CA GLU A 57 2.03 -19.77 28.76
C GLU A 57 2.42 -21.08 28.05
N ASP A 58 1.89 -21.26 26.83
CA ASP A 58 2.12 -22.42 25.97
C ASP A 58 3.61 -22.62 25.64
N LEU A 59 4.30 -21.53 25.27
CA LEU A 59 5.73 -21.55 25.02
C LEU A 59 6.53 -21.88 26.30
N GLY A 60 6.10 -21.38 27.45
CA GLY A 60 6.70 -21.71 28.76
C GLY A 60 6.63 -23.20 29.08
N GLN A 61 5.50 -23.86 28.78
CA GLN A 61 5.34 -25.31 28.92
C GLN A 61 6.27 -26.08 27.98
N THR A 62 6.37 -25.66 26.72
CA THR A 62 7.30 -26.27 25.75
C THR A 62 8.76 -26.11 26.18
N LEU A 63 9.17 -24.94 26.69
CA LEU A 63 10.53 -24.73 27.20
C LEU A 63 10.83 -25.61 28.43
N LEU A 64 9.85 -25.84 29.30
CA LEU A 64 10.00 -26.77 30.42
C LEU A 64 10.23 -28.21 29.94
N ALA A 65 9.48 -28.65 28.92
CA ALA A 65 9.69 -29.95 28.29
C ALA A 65 11.07 -30.06 27.62
N MET A 66 11.49 -29.02 26.89
CA MET A 66 12.82 -28.94 26.28
C MET A 66 13.94 -28.98 27.32
N LYS A 67 13.78 -28.31 28.47
CA LYS A 67 14.75 -28.34 29.56
C LYS A 67 14.93 -29.77 30.08
N ARG A 68 13.83 -30.47 30.37
CA ARG A 68 13.87 -31.87 30.85
C ARG A 68 14.59 -32.78 29.86
N GLU A 69 14.35 -32.60 28.57
CA GLU A 69 15.00 -33.37 27.52
C GLU A 69 16.48 -33.00 27.35
N ALA A 70 16.83 -31.72 27.44
CA ALA A 70 18.23 -31.26 27.42
C ALA A 70 19.03 -31.82 28.61
N TYR A 71 18.42 -31.93 29.79
CA TYR A 71 19.01 -32.64 30.93
C TYR A 71 19.18 -34.13 30.64
N ARG A 72 18.17 -34.81 30.11
CA ARG A 72 18.24 -36.23 29.75
C ARG A 72 19.35 -36.54 28.76
N GLN A 73 19.55 -35.69 27.75
CA GLN A 73 20.62 -35.85 26.75
C GLN A 73 22.01 -35.53 27.29
N ALA A 74 22.10 -34.78 28.38
CA ALA A 74 23.36 -34.35 28.97
C ALA A 74 23.74 -35.11 30.24
N GLU A 75 22.84 -35.93 30.79
CA GLU A 75 23.22 -36.94 31.76
C GLU A 75 24.22 -37.89 31.07
N PRO A 76 25.47 -38.01 31.57
CA PRO A 76 26.35 -39.05 31.10
C PRO A 76 25.62 -40.38 31.33
N GLU A 77 25.65 -41.28 30.33
CA GLU A 77 25.10 -42.63 30.40
C GLU A 77 25.11 -43.11 31.85
N ARG A 78 23.91 -43.34 32.42
CA ARG A 78 23.72 -43.77 33.82
C ARG A 78 24.94 -44.53 34.30
N SER A 79 25.73 -43.85 35.14
CA SER A 79 26.87 -44.40 35.86
C SER A 79 26.66 -45.90 36.08
N ARG A 80 27.46 -46.74 35.41
CA ARG A 80 27.43 -48.23 35.47
C ARG A 80 27.67 -48.80 36.88
N TRP A 81 27.61 -47.96 37.90
CA TRP A 81 27.99 -48.27 39.26
C TRP A 81 26.76 -48.65 40.09
N PRO A 82 26.83 -49.76 40.85
CA PRO A 82 25.76 -50.17 41.74
C PRO A 82 25.34 -49.09 42.75
N ARG A 83 24.06 -49.08 43.15
CA ARG A 83 23.47 -48.10 44.08
C ARG A 83 24.24 -47.91 45.39
N TRP A 84 24.98 -48.92 45.85
CA TRP A 84 25.77 -48.85 47.08
C TRP A 84 27.02 -47.96 46.95
N VAL A 85 27.58 -47.80 45.74
CA VAL A 85 28.73 -46.92 45.47
C VAL A 85 28.31 -45.44 45.56
N GLN A 86 27.06 -45.13 45.21
CA GLN A 86 26.50 -43.77 45.32
C GLN A 86 26.12 -43.40 46.75
N ALA A 87 25.67 -44.37 47.56
CA ALA A 87 25.31 -44.15 48.96
C ALA A 87 26.51 -43.82 49.85
N LEU A 88 27.72 -44.21 49.46
CA LEU A 88 28.95 -44.01 50.24
C LEU A 88 29.67 -42.68 49.98
N ASN A 89 29.19 -41.82 49.07
CA ASN A 89 29.79 -40.50 48.77
C ASN A 89 31.31 -40.51 48.46
N ILE A 90 31.83 -41.60 47.87
CA ILE A 90 33.29 -41.79 47.68
C ILE A 90 33.83 -41.05 46.44
N LEU A 91 32.98 -40.49 45.57
CA LEU A 91 33.42 -39.72 44.42
C LEU A 91 33.40 -38.21 44.69
N PRO A 92 34.38 -37.44 44.16
CA PRO A 92 34.34 -35.99 44.25
C PRO A 92 33.05 -35.50 43.61
N ARG A 93 32.30 -34.66 44.32
CA ARG A 93 31.15 -33.94 43.76
C ARG A 93 31.66 -33.12 42.58
N SER A 94 31.60 -33.67 41.37
CA SER A 94 31.76 -32.87 40.18
C SER A 94 30.63 -31.85 40.21
N HIS A 95 30.99 -30.57 40.28
CA HIS A 95 30.03 -29.52 39.97
C HIS A 95 29.54 -29.81 38.56
N ALA A 96 28.29 -30.25 38.44
CA ALA A 96 27.65 -30.46 37.15
C ALA A 96 27.60 -29.09 36.46
N VAL A 97 28.56 -28.84 35.57
CA VAL A 97 28.51 -27.70 34.66
C VAL A 97 27.22 -27.89 33.87
N ALA A 98 26.23 -27.03 34.13
CA ALA A 98 24.97 -27.09 33.40
C ALA A 98 25.31 -27.04 31.90
N PRO A 99 24.85 -28.02 31.11
CA PRO A 99 25.10 -28.05 29.67
C PRO A 99 24.67 -26.72 29.09
N LYS A 100 25.47 -26.15 28.18
CA LYS A 100 25.19 -24.85 27.57
C LYS A 100 23.75 -24.75 27.01
N THR A 101 23.20 -25.86 26.53
CA THR A 101 21.80 -26.00 26.09
C THR A 101 20.79 -25.76 27.21
N VAL A 102 20.99 -26.36 28.39
CA VAL A 102 20.14 -26.18 29.58
C VAL A 102 20.17 -24.73 30.07
N ALA A 103 21.36 -24.12 30.11
CA ALA A 103 21.50 -22.73 30.54
C ALA A 103 20.74 -21.75 29.63
N ILE A 104 20.74 -22.01 28.31
CA ILE A 104 19.99 -21.20 27.34
C ILE A 104 18.48 -21.34 27.56
N VAL A 105 17.95 -22.56 27.69
CA VAL A 105 16.51 -22.79 27.92
C VAL A 105 16.05 -22.18 29.25
N GLU A 106 16.83 -22.34 30.32
CA GLU A 106 16.47 -21.82 31.64
C GLU A 106 16.48 -20.28 31.68
N SER A 107 17.48 -19.65 31.05
CA SER A 107 17.54 -18.19 30.92
C SER A 107 16.30 -17.65 30.20
N LEU A 108 15.87 -18.35 29.14
CA LEU A 108 14.71 -17.93 28.36
C LEU A 108 13.42 -18.11 29.15
N ARG A 109 13.28 -19.23 29.86
CA ARG A 109 12.14 -19.50 30.75
C ARG A 109 12.01 -18.45 31.86
N GLN A 110 13.12 -18.08 32.50
CA GLN A 110 13.13 -17.05 33.54
C GLN A 110 12.71 -15.68 33.00
N THR A 111 13.16 -15.35 31.79
CA THR A 111 12.79 -14.09 31.12
C THR A 111 11.30 -14.06 30.82
N LEU A 112 10.74 -15.15 30.26
CA LEU A 112 9.32 -15.22 29.94
C LEU A 112 8.42 -15.28 31.18
N ALA A 113 8.88 -15.91 32.27
CA ALA A 113 8.13 -16.00 33.53
C ALA A 113 7.97 -14.65 34.26
N ALA A 114 8.72 -13.62 33.86
CA ALA A 114 8.61 -12.27 34.43
C ALA A 114 7.41 -11.48 33.87
N GLY A 115 6.82 -11.90 32.76
CA GLY A 115 5.64 -11.26 32.15
C GLY A 115 4.32 -11.94 32.52
N ASP A 116 3.20 -11.26 32.24
CA ASP A 116 1.85 -11.78 32.50
C ASP A 116 1.53 -12.96 31.56
N ALA A 117 1.10 -14.09 32.14
CA ALA A 117 0.85 -15.35 31.45
C ALA A 117 -0.20 -15.23 30.33
N GLN A 118 -1.18 -14.34 30.48
CA GLN A 118 -2.26 -14.14 29.50
C GLN A 118 -1.87 -13.22 28.34
N THR A 119 -0.71 -12.56 28.43
CA THR A 119 -0.24 -11.65 27.38
C THR A 119 0.67 -12.39 26.38
N PRO A 120 0.49 -12.18 25.06
CA PRO A 120 1.42 -12.70 24.06
C PRO A 120 2.81 -12.07 24.23
N LEU A 121 3.84 -12.73 23.68
CA LEU A 121 5.22 -12.21 23.73
C LEU A 121 5.32 -10.85 23.03
N ASP A 122 6.08 -9.94 23.63
CA ASP A 122 6.40 -8.64 23.02
C ASP A 122 7.51 -8.75 21.95
N ILE A 123 7.83 -7.63 21.29
CA ILE A 123 8.84 -7.59 20.22
C ILE A 123 10.24 -7.99 20.70
N LYS A 124 10.64 -7.61 21.92
CA LYS A 124 11.97 -7.91 22.47
C LYS A 124 12.05 -9.37 22.88
N GLU A 125 10.99 -9.89 23.48
CA GLU A 125 10.90 -11.29 23.88
C GLU A 125 10.87 -12.21 22.66
N CYS A 126 10.19 -11.86 21.57
CA CYS A 126 10.25 -12.60 20.31
C CYS A 126 11.66 -12.58 19.69
N ALA A 127 12.33 -11.41 19.68
CA ALA A 127 13.71 -11.29 19.22
C ALA A 127 14.67 -12.15 20.05
N ARG A 128 14.48 -12.14 21.38
CA ARG A 128 15.28 -12.92 22.33
C ARG A 128 15.06 -14.42 22.17
N LEU A 129 13.79 -14.85 22.14
CA LEU A 129 13.37 -16.22 21.86
C LEU A 129 14.09 -16.75 20.62
N SER A 130 14.00 -15.98 19.54
CA SER A 130 14.55 -16.36 18.26
C SER A 130 16.08 -16.55 18.31
N LEU A 131 16.82 -15.57 18.84
CA LEU A 131 18.29 -15.62 18.91
C LEU A 131 18.82 -16.70 19.87
N ASP A 132 18.16 -16.88 21.01
CA ASP A 132 18.56 -17.89 22.00
C ASP A 132 18.23 -19.30 21.49
N MET A 133 17.11 -19.50 20.77
CA MET A 133 16.82 -20.78 20.12
C MET A 133 17.79 -21.10 18.97
N GLU A 134 18.28 -20.11 18.21
CA GLU A 134 19.38 -20.30 17.27
C GLU A 134 20.69 -20.68 17.98
N ALA A 135 20.95 -20.12 19.17
CA ALA A 135 22.11 -20.47 19.98
C ALA A 135 21.99 -21.89 20.54
N LEU A 136 20.78 -22.29 20.95
CA LEU A 136 20.47 -23.65 21.40
C LEU A 136 20.69 -24.66 20.28
N ALA A 137 20.16 -24.39 19.09
CA ALA A 137 20.34 -25.25 17.92
C ALA A 137 21.82 -25.45 17.54
N ARG A 138 22.64 -24.41 17.73
CA ARG A 138 24.10 -24.48 17.49
C ARG A 138 24.86 -25.20 18.61
N ALA A 139 24.35 -25.17 19.84
CA ALA A 139 24.96 -25.80 21.00
C ALA A 139 24.55 -27.29 21.15
N ALA A 140 23.39 -27.67 20.61
CA ALA A 140 22.90 -29.04 20.60
C ALA A 140 23.62 -29.89 19.54
N THR A 141 23.53 -31.22 19.68
CA THR A 141 24.13 -32.17 18.74
C THR A 141 23.55 -31.96 17.33
N PRO A 142 24.38 -31.77 16.29
CA PRO A 142 23.91 -31.57 14.92
C PRO A 142 22.99 -32.71 14.47
N GLY A 143 21.82 -32.37 13.91
CA GLY A 143 20.83 -33.35 13.46
C GLY A 143 19.97 -33.98 14.56
N SER A 144 20.15 -33.61 15.83
CA SER A 144 19.24 -34.04 16.92
C SER A 144 17.85 -33.39 16.81
N PRO A 145 16.78 -34.06 17.28
CA PRO A 145 15.44 -33.45 17.33
C PRO A 145 15.39 -32.15 18.14
N LEU A 146 16.22 -32.03 19.18
CA LEU A 146 16.33 -30.82 19.99
C LEU A 146 16.96 -29.67 19.21
N ALA A 147 18.01 -29.94 18.41
CA ALA A 147 18.61 -28.95 17.53
C ALA A 147 17.61 -28.48 16.45
N GLU A 148 16.86 -29.41 15.86
CA GLU A 148 15.82 -29.09 14.87
C GLU A 148 14.68 -28.27 15.49
N LEU A 149 14.19 -28.66 16.67
CA LEU A 149 13.15 -27.91 17.39
C LEU A 149 13.64 -26.48 17.71
N GLY A 150 14.89 -26.33 18.15
CA GLY A 150 15.51 -25.02 18.35
C GLY A 150 15.54 -24.18 17.07
N GLN A 151 15.88 -24.76 15.91
CA GLN A 151 15.87 -24.02 14.63
C GLN A 151 14.45 -23.56 14.24
N ARG A 152 13.44 -24.40 14.45
CA ARG A 152 12.06 -24.10 14.06
C ARG A 152 11.39 -23.09 15.00
N LEU A 153 11.61 -23.23 16.31
CA LEU A 153 11.17 -22.23 17.28
C LEU A 153 11.91 -20.90 17.07
N ALA A 154 13.18 -20.94 16.64
CA ALA A 154 13.90 -19.73 16.26
C ALA A 154 13.25 -19.01 15.07
N LEU A 155 12.89 -19.74 14.02
CA LEU A 155 12.19 -19.19 12.86
C LEU A 155 10.80 -18.65 13.24
N LEU A 156 10.04 -19.40 14.03
CA LEU A 156 8.72 -18.96 14.52
C LEU A 156 8.85 -17.66 15.33
N GLY A 157 9.83 -17.59 16.24
CA GLY A 157 10.16 -16.36 16.98
C GLY A 157 10.61 -15.21 16.08
N GLN A 158 11.35 -15.51 14.99
CA GLN A 158 11.78 -14.50 14.03
C GLN A 158 10.61 -13.96 13.21
N ALA A 159 9.71 -14.81 12.76
CA ALA A 159 8.53 -14.40 12.01
C ALA A 159 7.54 -13.62 12.91
N ALA A 160 7.35 -14.04 14.16
CA ALA A 160 6.57 -13.30 15.15
C ALA A 160 7.19 -11.92 15.46
N TRP A 161 8.52 -11.86 15.65
CA TRP A 161 9.25 -10.60 15.76
C TRP A 161 9.04 -9.73 14.52
N ALA A 162 9.16 -10.28 13.32
CA ALA A 162 9.02 -9.52 12.08
C ALA A 162 7.58 -8.97 11.91
N GLN A 163 6.57 -9.71 12.35
CA GLN A 163 5.17 -9.25 12.38
C GLN A 163 4.99 -8.06 13.35
N LEU A 164 5.52 -8.17 14.57
CA LEU A 164 5.47 -7.08 15.56
C LEU A 164 6.29 -5.86 15.11
N ALA A 165 7.50 -6.08 14.59
CA ALA A 165 8.36 -5.04 14.04
C ALA A 165 7.70 -4.32 12.85
N ARG A 166 7.05 -5.07 11.96
CA ARG A 166 6.25 -4.48 10.87
C ARG A 166 5.12 -3.62 11.43
N THR A 167 4.40 -4.09 12.46
CA THR A 167 3.31 -3.34 13.09
C THR A 167 3.82 -2.04 13.72
N GLU A 168 4.97 -2.08 14.41
CA GLU A 168 5.61 -0.87 14.96
C GLU A 168 6.07 0.09 13.86
N VAL A 169 6.64 -0.44 12.78
CA VAL A 169 7.03 0.33 11.60
C VAL A 169 5.81 0.99 10.96
N GLU A 170 4.71 0.27 10.78
CA GLU A 170 3.46 0.82 10.27
C GLU A 170 2.98 1.98 11.17
N ALA A 171 2.98 1.79 12.49
CA ALA A 171 2.63 2.85 13.44
C ALA A 171 3.55 4.09 13.35
N GLN A 172 4.83 3.91 13.00
CA GLN A 172 5.79 5.01 12.80
C GLN A 172 5.71 5.67 11.43
N LEU A 173 5.41 4.89 10.38
CA LEU A 173 5.36 5.35 8.99
C LEU A 173 4.01 6.00 8.66
N LEU A 174 2.91 5.51 9.22
CA LEU A 174 1.58 6.06 8.96
C LEU A 174 1.52 7.58 9.19
N PRO A 175 1.99 8.14 10.33
CA PRO A 175 2.02 9.59 10.51
C PRO A 175 2.86 10.35 9.47
N GLN A 176 3.94 9.74 8.96
CA GLN A 176 4.81 10.36 7.96
C GLN A 176 4.16 10.40 6.56
N PHE A 177 3.36 9.38 6.25
CA PHE A 177 2.70 9.22 4.96
C PHE A 177 1.25 9.73 4.95
N GLN A 178 0.63 9.96 6.10
CA GLN A 178 -0.71 10.56 6.25
C GLN A 178 -0.86 11.88 5.51
N ARG A 179 0.22 12.65 5.32
CA ARG A 179 0.18 13.86 4.49
C ARG A 179 -0.24 13.60 3.04
N PHE A 180 0.00 12.39 2.53
CA PHE A 180 -0.41 11.96 1.20
C PHE A 180 -1.83 11.40 1.18
N ASP A 181 -2.56 11.37 2.30
CA ASP A 181 -4.02 11.20 2.29
C ASP A 181 -4.74 12.53 1.97
N GLN A 182 -3.99 13.65 1.88
CA GLN A 182 -4.51 14.93 1.45
C GLN A 182 -4.35 15.07 -0.09
N PRO A 183 -5.47 15.24 -0.82
CA PRO A 183 -5.49 15.53 -2.25
C PRO A 183 -4.51 16.62 -2.68
N GLY A 184 -3.65 16.33 -3.66
CA GLY A 184 -2.65 17.26 -4.20
C GLY A 184 -1.34 17.38 -3.44
N ALA A 185 -1.15 16.63 -2.35
CA ALA A 185 0.16 16.47 -1.74
C ALA A 185 1.09 15.70 -2.68
N SER A 186 2.36 16.11 -2.78
CA SER A 186 3.33 15.44 -3.63
C SER A 186 4.75 15.54 -3.11
N GLN A 187 5.59 14.59 -3.51
CA GLN A 187 7.02 14.61 -3.28
C GLN A 187 7.70 13.97 -4.48
N GLU A 188 8.63 14.69 -5.10
CA GLU A 188 9.41 14.18 -6.22
C GLU A 188 10.89 14.40 -5.94
N ARG A 189 11.70 13.45 -6.42
CA ARG A 189 13.15 13.59 -6.54
C ARG A 189 13.50 13.41 -8.00
N ASN A 190 14.32 14.30 -8.52
CA ASN A 190 14.77 14.26 -9.90
C ASN A 190 16.29 14.37 -9.99
N VAL A 191 16.85 13.70 -10.99
CA VAL A 191 18.25 13.83 -11.38
C VAL A 191 18.29 13.87 -12.90
N GLY A 192 19.08 14.76 -13.47
CA GLY A 192 19.23 14.87 -14.90
C GLY A 192 20.58 15.41 -15.32
N ALA A 193 20.84 15.25 -16.61
CA ALA A 193 22.01 15.76 -17.28
C ALA A 193 21.60 16.32 -18.65
N SER A 194 22.24 17.41 -19.07
CA SER A 194 22.00 18.04 -20.36
C SER A 194 23.30 18.43 -21.03
N VAL A 195 23.31 18.34 -22.36
CA VAL A 195 24.42 18.78 -23.21
C VAL A 195 23.85 19.69 -24.31
N GLY A 196 24.52 20.80 -24.58
CA GLY A 196 24.06 21.79 -25.54
C GLY A 196 25.18 22.64 -26.13
N VAL A 197 24.81 23.50 -27.06
CA VAL A 197 25.70 24.47 -27.71
C VAL A 197 25.09 25.87 -27.56
N GLY A 198 25.90 26.84 -27.16
CA GLY A 198 25.55 28.25 -27.10
C GLY A 198 26.30 29.05 -28.15
N LEU A 199 25.58 29.90 -28.89
CA LEU A 199 26.11 30.85 -29.87
C LEU A 199 25.84 32.29 -29.38
N GLY A 200 26.87 33.11 -29.20
CA GLY A 200 26.76 34.47 -28.70
C GLY A 200 27.32 35.51 -29.69
N LEU A 201 26.65 36.66 -29.81
CA LEU A 201 27.10 37.80 -30.62
C LEU A 201 27.43 38.99 -29.70
N GLY A 202 28.71 39.36 -29.58
CA GLY A 202 29.18 40.59 -28.90
C GLY A 202 30.60 40.49 -28.31
N GLU A 203 31.35 41.60 -28.30
CA GLU A 203 32.60 41.72 -27.55
C GLU A 203 32.30 41.82 -26.05
N ALA A 204 33.06 41.09 -25.22
CA ALA A 204 33.01 41.12 -23.75
C ALA A 204 31.67 40.72 -23.08
N GLY A 205 30.82 39.88 -23.70
CA GLY A 205 29.75 39.17 -22.99
C GLY A 205 28.46 39.97 -22.73
N ALA A 206 28.31 41.16 -23.31
CA ALA A 206 27.12 42.02 -23.18
C ALA A 206 26.16 41.92 -24.39
N GLY A 207 26.02 40.73 -25.01
CA GLY A 207 25.28 40.55 -26.27
C GLY A 207 24.31 39.36 -26.27
N ALA A 208 23.54 39.22 -27.35
CA ALA A 208 22.52 38.18 -27.48
C ALA A 208 23.15 36.77 -27.56
N LYS A 209 22.70 35.84 -26.72
CA LYS A 209 23.10 34.44 -26.69
C LYS A 209 21.93 33.54 -27.08
N ALA A 210 22.09 32.80 -28.17
CA ALA A 210 21.23 31.67 -28.51
C ALA A 210 21.79 30.39 -27.89
N THR A 211 20.93 29.54 -27.32
CA THR A 211 21.31 28.25 -26.76
C THR A 211 20.43 27.15 -27.31
N PHE A 212 21.03 25.99 -27.58
CA PHE A 212 20.33 24.75 -27.89
C PHE A 212 20.85 23.66 -26.95
N SER A 213 19.97 22.91 -26.30
CA SER A 213 20.35 21.83 -25.39
C SER A 213 19.40 20.64 -25.47
N VAL A 214 19.95 19.44 -25.26
CA VAL A 214 19.19 18.20 -25.10
C VAL A 214 19.52 17.61 -23.73
N GLY A 215 18.48 17.20 -23.00
CA GLY A 215 18.59 16.70 -21.64
C GLY A 215 17.90 15.35 -21.45
N LEU A 216 18.45 14.56 -20.52
CA LEU A 216 17.85 13.35 -19.97
C LEU A 216 17.58 13.59 -18.49
N ALA A 217 16.41 13.18 -18.02
CA ALA A 217 16.04 13.24 -16.61
C ALA A 217 15.42 11.91 -16.15
N TRP A 218 15.74 11.55 -14.92
CA TRP A 218 15.09 10.49 -14.18
C TRP A 218 14.40 11.10 -12.96
N SER A 219 13.18 10.66 -12.68
CA SER A 219 12.48 11.07 -11.49
C SER A 219 11.83 9.91 -10.77
N ARG A 220 11.70 10.06 -9.45
CA ARG A 220 10.97 9.16 -8.59
C ARG A 220 10.20 9.99 -7.59
N GLY A 221 8.92 9.72 -7.47
CA GLY A 221 8.07 10.49 -6.59
C GLY A 221 6.89 9.70 -6.07
N MET A 222 6.16 10.36 -5.18
CA MET A 222 4.85 9.93 -4.75
C MET A 222 3.94 11.14 -4.73
N ASP A 223 2.74 11.00 -5.24
CA ASP A 223 1.73 12.05 -5.25
C ASP A 223 0.36 11.48 -4.94
N ASN A 224 -0.52 12.36 -4.44
CA ASN A 224 -1.92 12.06 -4.25
C ASN A 224 -2.72 12.84 -5.30
N ASP A 225 -3.57 12.14 -6.02
CA ASP A 225 -4.45 12.79 -6.98
C ASP A 225 -5.65 13.45 -6.31
N ASP A 226 -6.44 14.20 -7.07
CA ASP A 226 -7.55 14.93 -6.46
C ASP A 226 -8.74 14.04 -6.00
N GLU A 227 -8.69 12.73 -6.23
CA GLU A 227 -9.71 11.79 -5.72
C GLU A 227 -9.32 11.21 -4.36
N GLY A 228 -8.01 11.08 -4.11
CA GLY A 228 -7.48 10.44 -2.91
C GLY A 228 -6.57 9.26 -3.20
N PHE A 229 -6.37 8.88 -4.47
CA PHE A 229 -5.45 7.80 -4.85
C PHE A 229 -3.99 8.25 -4.70
N VAL A 230 -3.17 7.36 -4.15
CA VAL A 230 -1.73 7.59 -4.00
C VAL A 230 -1.00 6.86 -5.12
N PHE A 231 -0.18 7.58 -5.88
CA PHE A 231 0.64 6.99 -6.94
C PHE A 231 2.10 7.00 -6.55
N GLN A 232 2.77 5.86 -6.74
CA GLN A 232 4.23 5.80 -6.74
C GLN A 232 4.73 5.89 -8.18
N ASN A 233 5.43 6.99 -8.49
CA ASN A 233 5.85 7.32 -9.85
C ASN A 233 7.35 7.11 -10.06
N GLN A 234 7.71 6.54 -11.20
CA GLN A 234 9.08 6.43 -11.67
C GLN A 234 9.15 6.90 -13.13
N GLY A 235 9.72 8.07 -13.36
CA GLY A 235 9.76 8.77 -14.64
C GLY A 235 11.12 8.74 -15.31
N LYS A 236 11.12 8.66 -16.63
CA LYS A 236 12.26 8.99 -17.50
C LYS A 236 11.81 10.02 -18.53
N ALA A 237 12.55 11.10 -18.69
CA ALA A 237 12.22 12.16 -19.62
C ALA A 237 13.40 12.52 -20.51
N VAL A 238 13.08 12.90 -21.74
CA VAL A 238 13.98 13.50 -22.73
C VAL A 238 13.43 14.88 -23.06
N SER A 239 14.28 15.90 -23.02
CA SER A 239 13.90 17.27 -23.35
C SER A 239 14.85 17.89 -24.36
N ALA A 240 14.33 18.71 -25.26
CA ALA A 240 15.09 19.56 -26.15
C ALA A 240 14.65 21.00 -25.95
N ARG A 241 15.60 21.90 -25.69
CA ARG A 241 15.32 23.32 -25.41
C ARG A 241 16.17 24.21 -26.29
N ALA A 242 15.52 25.15 -26.95
CA ALA A 242 16.15 26.24 -27.68
C ALA A 242 15.77 27.57 -27.02
N GLY A 243 16.70 28.50 -26.87
CA GLY A 243 16.41 29.81 -26.29
C GLY A 243 17.31 30.91 -26.82
N ILE A 244 16.87 32.15 -26.68
CA ILE A 244 17.60 33.37 -27.01
C ILE A 244 17.49 34.28 -25.79
N GLN A 245 18.62 34.76 -25.28
CA GLN A 245 18.68 35.73 -24.19
C GLN A 245 19.46 36.95 -24.67
N GLY A 246 18.88 38.15 -24.60
CA GLY A 246 19.53 39.40 -24.97
C GLY A 246 19.15 40.52 -24.00
N GLY A 247 20.09 41.39 -23.64
CA GLY A 247 19.84 42.50 -22.73
C GLY A 247 20.87 43.60 -22.85
N VAL A 248 20.45 44.85 -22.59
CA VAL A 248 21.29 46.05 -22.51
C VAL A 248 20.93 46.75 -21.20
N GLY A 249 21.86 46.82 -20.24
CA GLY A 249 21.61 47.41 -18.91
C GLY A 249 20.84 46.50 -17.94
N VAL A 250 20.04 47.08 -17.03
CA VAL A 250 19.24 46.37 -16.01
C VAL A 250 17.98 45.67 -16.56
N ALA A 251 17.79 45.66 -17.88
CA ALA A 251 16.67 45.02 -18.55
C ALA A 251 17.14 43.82 -19.40
N SER A 252 16.51 42.65 -19.23
CA SER A 252 16.78 41.45 -20.03
C SER A 252 15.53 40.96 -20.73
N LEU A 253 15.66 40.58 -22.01
CA LEU A 253 14.63 39.91 -22.80
C LEU A 253 15.12 38.49 -23.11
N SER A 254 14.28 37.50 -22.82
CA SER A 254 14.55 36.11 -23.14
C SER A 254 13.37 35.45 -23.83
N GLY A 255 13.64 34.62 -24.83
CA GLY A 255 12.67 33.75 -25.48
C GLY A 255 13.16 32.30 -25.41
N ALA A 256 12.27 31.34 -25.20
CA ALA A 256 12.61 29.93 -25.19
C ALA A 256 11.48 29.06 -25.76
N VAL A 257 11.86 27.99 -26.44
CA VAL A 257 10.98 26.90 -26.86
C VAL A 257 11.54 25.60 -26.30
N GLU A 258 10.70 24.81 -25.65
CA GLU A 258 11.08 23.52 -25.07
C GLU A 258 10.08 22.44 -25.49
N GLY A 259 10.61 21.34 -26.02
CA GLY A 259 9.89 20.09 -26.22
C GLY A 259 10.36 19.04 -25.21
N ARG A 260 9.43 18.34 -24.58
CA ARG A 260 9.71 17.28 -23.60
C ARG A 260 8.85 16.06 -23.87
N ARG A 261 9.46 14.88 -23.85
CA ARG A 261 8.76 13.59 -23.82
C ARG A 261 9.12 12.86 -22.54
N GLN A 262 8.13 12.38 -21.81
CA GLN A 262 8.32 11.67 -20.55
C GLN A 262 7.52 10.37 -20.56
N ARG A 263 8.14 9.30 -20.09
CA ARG A 263 7.46 8.04 -19.77
C ARG A 263 7.58 7.77 -18.29
N THR A 264 6.45 7.58 -17.63
CA THR A 264 6.35 7.28 -16.20
C THR A 264 5.69 5.93 -16.02
N VAL A 265 6.28 5.08 -15.18
CA VAL A 265 5.62 3.89 -14.64
C VAL A 265 5.04 4.28 -13.29
N ALA A 266 3.74 4.12 -13.14
CA ALA A 266 3.01 4.45 -11.92
C ALA A 266 2.42 3.18 -11.32
N THR A 267 2.41 3.10 -9.99
CA THR A 267 1.65 2.08 -9.26
C THR A 267 0.64 2.81 -8.39
N GLU A 268 -0.63 2.49 -8.61
CA GLU A 268 -1.76 3.09 -7.90
C GLU A 268 -2.04 2.34 -6.60
N TYR A 269 -2.27 3.09 -5.53
CA TYR A 269 -2.69 2.61 -4.22
C TYR A 269 -3.95 3.35 -3.81
N ALA A 270 -4.88 2.64 -3.17
CA ALA A 270 -6.15 3.19 -2.70
C ALA A 270 -5.97 4.39 -1.73
N SER A 271 -4.94 4.35 -0.88
CA SER A 271 -4.64 5.38 0.12
C SER A 271 -3.19 5.32 0.57
N ALA A 272 -2.74 6.31 1.35
CA ALA A 272 -1.42 6.26 1.97
C ALA A 272 -1.32 5.12 2.99
N THR A 273 -2.44 4.79 3.64
CA THR A 273 -2.52 3.64 4.54
C THR A 273 -2.32 2.33 3.79
N ALA A 274 -2.98 2.14 2.63
CA ALA A 274 -2.78 0.98 1.78
C ALA A 274 -1.32 0.87 1.30
N PHE A 275 -0.72 2.00 0.88
CA PHE A 275 0.69 2.08 0.51
C PHE A 275 1.61 1.63 1.65
N VAL A 276 1.44 2.17 2.86
CA VAL A 276 2.27 1.82 4.02
C VAL A 276 2.08 0.35 4.38
N LYS A 277 0.85 -0.16 4.45
CA LYS A 277 0.58 -1.58 4.75
C LYS A 277 1.25 -2.50 3.74
N LEU A 278 1.24 -2.17 2.46
CA LEU A 278 1.85 -3.00 1.40
C LEU A 278 3.37 -2.87 1.29
N LYS A 279 3.96 -1.79 1.83
CA LYS A 279 5.38 -1.46 1.65
C LYS A 279 6.17 -1.30 2.95
N ALA A 280 5.56 -1.47 4.13
CA ALA A 280 6.21 -1.26 5.42
C ALA A 280 7.54 -2.01 5.58
N ASP A 281 7.56 -3.27 5.14
CA ASP A 281 8.74 -4.15 5.12
C ASP A 281 9.86 -3.68 4.17
N GLN A 282 9.51 -2.93 3.13
CA GLN A 282 10.43 -2.36 2.15
C GLN A 282 10.94 -0.96 2.56
N LEU A 283 10.13 -0.22 3.32
CA LEU A 283 10.36 1.17 3.69
C LEU A 283 11.23 1.34 4.95
N ALA A 284 11.22 0.36 5.86
CA ALA A 284 11.97 0.45 7.11
C ALA A 284 13.12 -0.56 7.19
N HIS A 285 14.02 -0.32 8.13
CA HIS A 285 15.09 -1.23 8.52
C HIS A 285 14.76 -1.87 9.86
N GLY A 286 14.82 -3.20 9.94
CA GLY A 286 14.65 -3.90 11.21
C GLY A 286 15.57 -5.11 11.31
N SER A 287 16.17 -5.30 12.48
CA SER A 287 16.87 -6.54 12.84
C SER A 287 16.63 -6.91 14.30
N ARG A 288 16.52 -8.21 14.60
CA ARG A 288 16.32 -8.71 15.98
C ARG A 288 17.39 -8.23 16.96
N ARG A 289 18.63 -8.09 16.47
CA ARG A 289 19.79 -7.68 17.30
C ARG A 289 19.75 -6.20 17.67
N ASP A 290 19.28 -5.36 16.74
CA ASP A 290 19.12 -3.92 17.01
C ASP A 290 17.97 -3.68 18.00
N THR A 291 16.87 -4.44 17.92
CA THR A 291 15.76 -4.39 18.89
C THR A 291 16.20 -4.65 20.33
N LEU A 292 17.21 -5.50 20.54
CA LEU A 292 17.76 -5.80 21.87
C LEU A 292 18.84 -4.82 22.34
N GLY A 293 19.18 -3.79 21.55
CA GLY A 293 20.22 -2.81 21.91
C GLY A 293 21.63 -3.40 21.98
N LEU A 294 21.86 -4.58 21.38
CA LEU A 294 23.16 -5.25 21.31
C LEU A 294 24.05 -4.53 20.28
N SER A 295 24.47 -3.31 20.60
CA SER A 295 25.37 -2.53 19.75
C SER A 295 26.71 -3.24 19.56
N ALA A 296 27.23 -3.16 18.34
CA ALA A 296 28.45 -3.79 17.86
C ALA A 296 29.72 -3.28 18.59
N ARG A 297 30.01 -3.78 19.79
CA ARG A 297 31.29 -3.53 20.50
C ARG A 297 32.33 -4.64 20.37
N THR A 298 32.01 -5.77 19.75
CA THR A 298 33.01 -6.81 19.47
C THR A 298 33.46 -6.71 18.01
N ALA A 299 34.75 -6.44 17.80
CA ALA A 299 35.39 -6.32 16.47
C ALA A 299 35.12 -7.51 15.53
N VAL A 300 34.78 -8.68 16.10
CA VAL A 300 34.35 -9.88 15.38
C VAL A 300 32.99 -9.70 14.67
N GLY A 301 32.09 -8.87 15.20
CA GLY A 301 30.79 -8.56 14.60
C GLY A 301 30.87 -7.72 13.33
N ALA A 302 31.94 -6.93 13.16
CA ALA A 302 32.21 -6.17 11.94
C ALA A 302 32.80 -7.06 10.83
N LEU A 303 33.66 -8.02 11.18
CA LEU A 303 34.25 -8.98 10.24
C LEU A 303 33.25 -10.02 9.73
N ILE A 304 32.29 -10.47 10.56
CA ILE A 304 31.23 -11.39 10.11
C ILE A 304 30.25 -10.72 9.13
N ARG A 305 30.10 -9.38 9.18
CA ARG A 305 29.28 -8.62 8.21
C ARG A 305 29.85 -8.63 6.79
N LEU A 306 31.16 -8.83 6.63
CA LEU A 306 31.82 -8.83 5.32
C LEU A 306 31.61 -10.12 4.51
N PHE A 307 31.19 -11.24 5.15
CA PHE A 307 31.18 -12.56 4.51
C PHE A 307 29.82 -13.27 4.44
N ARG A 308 28.69 -12.62 4.79
CA ARG A 308 27.34 -13.21 4.60
C ARG A 308 26.38 -12.27 3.86
N PRO A 309 25.75 -12.73 2.76
CA PRO A 309 24.73 -11.95 2.06
C PRO A 309 23.42 -11.98 2.87
N SER A 310 23.12 -10.93 3.65
CA SER A 310 21.76 -10.50 4.06
C SER A 310 21.68 -9.58 5.30
N HIS A 311 22.74 -9.36 6.07
CA HIS A 311 22.59 -8.71 7.38
C HIS A 311 22.70 -7.18 7.35
N GLY A 312 21.54 -6.58 7.11
CA GLY A 312 21.16 -5.31 7.73
C GLY A 312 19.65 -5.31 7.99
N ASN A 313 18.86 -5.63 6.97
CA ASN A 313 17.42 -5.52 7.04
C ASN A 313 16.73 -6.88 7.00
N GLU A 314 16.56 -7.51 8.16
CA GLU A 314 15.80 -8.78 8.26
C GLU A 314 14.31 -8.55 7.93
N LEU A 315 13.79 -7.34 8.16
CA LEU A 315 12.40 -6.99 7.85
C LEU A 315 12.07 -7.06 6.35
N ARG A 316 13.04 -6.82 5.46
CA ARG A 316 12.86 -7.02 4.00
C ARG A 316 12.52 -8.46 3.62
N GLN A 317 12.83 -9.41 4.49
CA GLN A 317 12.50 -10.82 4.31
C GLN A 317 11.16 -11.17 4.97
N TYR A 318 10.38 -10.20 5.46
CA TYR A 318 9.13 -10.41 6.18
C TYR A 318 8.23 -11.43 5.47
N GLN A 319 7.93 -11.23 4.17
CA GLN A 319 7.08 -12.14 3.41
C GLN A 319 7.66 -13.56 3.36
N GLN A 320 8.97 -13.67 3.13
CA GLN A 320 9.67 -14.95 3.14
C GLN A 320 9.62 -15.62 4.52
N LEU A 321 9.75 -14.85 5.61
CA LEU A 321 9.71 -15.36 6.98
C LEU A 321 8.31 -15.82 7.39
N GLN A 322 7.26 -15.07 7.04
CA GLN A 322 5.88 -15.49 7.24
C GLN A 322 5.58 -16.78 6.50
N GLN A 323 6.01 -16.87 5.24
CA GLN A 323 5.85 -18.07 4.44
C GLN A 323 6.61 -19.25 5.05
N GLN A 324 7.89 -19.07 5.39
CA GLN A 324 8.70 -20.13 6.01
C GLN A 324 8.13 -20.60 7.36
N ALA A 325 7.55 -19.69 8.16
CA ALA A 325 6.91 -20.05 9.42
C ALA A 325 5.65 -20.91 9.18
N ALA A 326 4.81 -20.53 8.23
CA ALA A 326 3.66 -21.32 7.82
C ALA A 326 4.08 -22.71 7.29
N ASP A 327 5.08 -22.74 6.40
CA ASP A 327 5.62 -23.96 5.82
C ASP A 327 6.10 -24.96 6.88
N GLN A 328 6.68 -24.46 7.98
CA GLN A 328 7.30 -25.29 9.02
C GLN A 328 6.35 -25.73 10.15
N GLN A 329 5.11 -25.23 10.18
CA GLN A 329 4.16 -25.49 11.27
C GLN A 329 3.88 -26.99 11.47
N GLN A 330 3.67 -27.74 10.39
CA GLN A 330 3.40 -29.19 10.48
C GLN A 330 4.54 -29.96 11.14
N ARG A 331 5.80 -29.62 10.83
CA ARG A 331 6.96 -30.30 11.42
C ARG A 331 7.25 -29.84 12.84
N LEU A 332 6.91 -28.60 13.16
CA LEU A 332 6.89 -28.15 14.54
C LEU A 332 5.92 -29.01 15.35
N GLY A 333 4.71 -29.27 14.85
CA GLY A 333 3.74 -30.17 15.47
C GLY A 333 4.28 -31.58 15.72
N VAL A 334 5.03 -32.15 14.77
CA VAL A 334 5.69 -33.46 14.95
C VAL A 334 6.75 -33.43 16.06
N LEU A 335 7.57 -32.38 16.14
CA LEU A 335 8.61 -32.25 17.17
C LEU A 335 8.01 -31.96 18.55
N LEU A 336 6.90 -31.24 18.62
CA LEU A 336 6.12 -31.09 19.86
C LEU A 336 5.52 -32.43 20.29
N GLY A 337 5.03 -33.24 19.33
CA GLY A 337 4.61 -34.62 19.55
C GLY A 337 5.71 -35.49 20.16
N TRP A 338 6.95 -35.35 19.69
CA TRP A 338 8.13 -36.00 20.27
C TRP A 338 8.40 -35.58 21.72
N LEU A 339 8.08 -34.34 22.10
CA LEU A 339 8.10 -33.86 23.49
C LEU A 339 6.87 -34.29 24.33
N GLY A 340 5.91 -35.00 23.73
CA GLY A 340 4.68 -35.45 24.39
C GLY A 340 3.53 -34.44 24.37
N GLN A 341 3.64 -33.37 23.58
CA GLN A 341 2.66 -32.30 23.44
C GLN A 341 1.88 -32.44 22.11
N ARG A 342 0.61 -32.00 22.06
CA ARG A 342 -0.17 -31.95 20.81
C ARG A 342 -0.30 -30.51 20.35
N ASP A 343 0.13 -30.24 19.12
CA ASP A 343 -0.10 -28.94 18.49
C ASP A 343 -1.57 -28.82 18.09
N SER A 344 -2.17 -27.69 18.45
CA SER A 344 -3.56 -27.33 18.13
C SER A 344 -3.64 -25.93 17.52
N ALA A 345 -2.52 -25.35 17.11
CA ALA A 345 -2.48 -24.07 16.43
C ALA A 345 -3.22 -24.13 15.09
N ALA A 346 -4.00 -23.09 14.79
CA ALA A 346 -4.60 -22.91 13.48
C ALA A 346 -3.51 -22.74 12.42
N SER A 347 -3.76 -23.24 11.19
CA SER A 347 -2.82 -23.08 10.08
C SER A 347 -2.53 -21.60 9.83
N LEU A 348 -1.26 -21.24 9.80
CA LEU A 348 -0.85 -19.88 9.49
C LEU A 348 -1.20 -19.55 8.03
N PRO A 349 -1.77 -18.38 7.74
CA PRO A 349 -2.26 -18.02 6.40
C PRO A 349 -1.14 -17.80 5.37
N GLY A 350 0.13 -17.82 5.77
CA GLY A 350 1.28 -17.53 4.89
C GLY A 350 1.34 -16.06 4.44
N ALA A 351 2.21 -15.76 3.48
CA ALA A 351 2.32 -14.41 2.93
C ALA A 351 1.32 -14.20 1.79
N GLN A 352 0.25 -13.44 2.02
CA GLN A 352 -0.66 -13.00 0.95
C GLN A 352 -0.16 -11.66 0.39
N THR A 353 0.28 -11.66 -0.88
CA THR A 353 0.66 -10.42 -1.56
C THR A 353 -0.30 -10.16 -2.71
N PRO A 354 -1.21 -9.18 -2.60
CA PRO A 354 -1.97 -8.75 -3.76
C PRO A 354 -1.01 -8.13 -4.78
N TYR A 355 -1.08 -8.60 -6.03
CA TYR A 355 -0.33 -8.01 -7.13
C TYR A 355 -1.09 -6.78 -7.66
N LEU A 356 -0.46 -5.62 -7.59
CA LEU A 356 -0.98 -4.38 -8.18
C LEU A 356 -0.31 -4.18 -9.56
N PRO A 357 -1.08 -4.24 -10.67
CA PRO A 357 -0.51 -4.02 -12.00
C PRO A 357 -0.06 -2.55 -12.13
N PRO A 358 1.14 -2.30 -12.69
CA PRO A 358 1.59 -0.94 -12.95
C PRO A 358 0.85 -0.32 -14.13
N SER A 359 0.62 0.98 -14.09
CA SER A 359 0.17 1.77 -15.24
C SER A 359 1.36 2.48 -15.92
N THR A 360 1.23 2.69 -17.23
CA THR A 360 2.18 3.47 -18.02
C THR A 360 1.55 4.81 -18.37
N VAL A 361 2.30 5.90 -18.14
CA VAL A 361 1.90 7.26 -18.48
C VAL A 361 2.94 7.83 -19.45
N ASP A 362 2.52 8.14 -20.66
CA ASP A 362 3.33 8.81 -21.67
C ASP A 362 2.87 10.26 -21.83
N SER A 363 3.76 11.21 -21.52
CA SER A 363 3.54 12.65 -21.68
C SER A 363 4.40 13.21 -22.80
N VAL A 364 3.80 14.04 -23.65
CA VAL A 364 4.47 14.85 -24.67
C VAL A 364 4.06 16.30 -24.46
N LYS A 365 5.04 17.16 -24.22
CA LYS A 365 4.85 18.57 -23.92
C LYS A 365 5.66 19.45 -24.87
N GLY A 366 5.03 20.50 -25.39
CA GLY A 366 5.68 21.60 -26.07
C GLY A 366 5.38 22.90 -25.35
N SER A 367 6.37 23.76 -25.16
CA SER A 367 6.18 25.07 -24.54
C SER A 367 6.99 26.13 -25.24
N ALA A 368 6.45 27.34 -25.27
CA ALA A 368 7.10 28.54 -25.78
C ALA A 368 6.89 29.66 -24.77
N SER A 369 7.94 30.41 -24.46
CA SER A 369 7.89 31.51 -23.50
C SER A 369 8.73 32.68 -23.97
N ALA A 370 8.25 33.89 -23.74
CA ALA A 370 9.00 35.13 -23.85
C ALA A 370 8.89 35.88 -22.52
N ARG A 371 10.00 36.38 -21.99
CA ARG A 371 10.09 37.05 -20.68
C ARG A 371 10.96 38.29 -20.78
N ALA A 372 10.44 39.42 -20.34
CA ALA A 372 11.15 40.67 -20.16
C ALA A 372 11.26 40.95 -18.65
N GLU A 373 12.47 41.17 -18.14
CA GLU A 373 12.71 41.52 -16.72
C GLU A 373 13.31 42.92 -16.62
N ALA A 374 12.74 43.78 -15.77
CA ALA A 374 13.28 45.08 -15.40
C ALA A 374 12.99 45.38 -13.91
N ALA A 375 14.00 45.85 -13.17
CA ALA A 375 13.85 46.34 -11.79
C ALA A 375 13.06 45.43 -10.84
N GLY A 376 13.31 44.12 -10.87
CA GLY A 376 12.66 43.14 -10.00
C GLY A 376 11.25 42.70 -10.43
N ILE A 377 10.71 43.26 -11.52
CA ILE A 377 9.43 42.91 -12.12
C ILE A 377 9.71 42.20 -13.45
N GLY A 378 9.23 40.95 -13.57
CA GLY A 378 9.27 40.18 -14.82
C GLY A 378 7.89 40.13 -15.46
N VAL A 379 7.76 40.60 -16.70
CA VAL A 379 6.57 40.40 -17.53
C VAL A 379 6.88 39.29 -18.52
N GLY A 380 6.14 38.19 -18.47
CA GLY A 380 6.37 37.04 -19.34
C GLY A 380 5.08 36.50 -19.94
N VAL A 381 5.09 36.27 -21.25
CA VAL A 381 4.04 35.54 -21.96
C VAL A 381 4.57 34.14 -22.24
N GLY A 382 3.88 33.13 -21.73
CA GLY A 382 4.21 31.73 -21.97
C GLY A 382 2.98 30.95 -22.37
N ALA A 383 3.13 30.05 -23.33
CA ALA A 383 2.13 29.07 -23.71
C ALA A 383 2.74 27.67 -23.67
N ALA A 384 2.02 26.69 -23.13
CA ALA A 384 2.41 25.30 -23.16
C ALA A 384 1.24 24.43 -23.59
N VAL A 385 1.51 23.39 -24.37
CA VAL A 385 0.56 22.34 -24.73
C VAL A 385 1.15 21.00 -24.31
N GLU A 386 0.36 20.20 -23.63
CA GLU A 386 0.77 18.90 -23.13
C GLU A 386 -0.31 17.86 -23.43
N ARG A 387 0.10 16.71 -23.93
CA ARG A 387 -0.75 15.53 -24.10
C ARG A 387 -0.19 14.42 -23.23
N ILE A 388 -1.05 13.84 -22.41
CA ILE A 388 -0.74 12.73 -21.53
C ILE A 388 -1.67 11.58 -21.90
N ASP A 389 -1.08 10.48 -22.35
CA ASP A 389 -1.78 9.22 -22.61
C ASP A 389 -1.47 8.27 -21.46
N ILE A 390 -2.51 7.72 -20.82
CA ILE A 390 -2.40 6.81 -19.69
C ILE A 390 -2.96 5.45 -20.12
N GLN A 391 -2.17 4.40 -19.90
CA GLN A 391 -2.57 3.01 -20.09
C GLN A 391 -2.42 2.30 -18.76
N ALA A 392 -3.55 1.88 -18.18
CA ALA A 392 -3.57 1.09 -16.96
C ALA A 392 -4.00 -0.33 -17.29
N ASP A 393 -3.14 -1.30 -16.99
CA ASP A 393 -3.49 -2.71 -17.08
C ASP A 393 -4.44 -3.06 -15.93
N ALA A 394 -5.61 -3.59 -16.26
CA ALA A 394 -6.60 -4.07 -15.30
C ALA A 394 -6.64 -5.59 -15.37
N LEU A 395 -6.12 -6.23 -14.31
CA LEU A 395 -6.16 -7.68 -14.14
C LEU A 395 -7.35 -8.03 -13.25
N THR A 396 -8.47 -8.39 -13.88
CA THR A 396 -9.68 -8.82 -13.17
C THR A 396 -9.62 -10.34 -12.98
N PRO A 397 -9.53 -10.88 -11.75
CA PRO A 397 -9.59 -12.31 -11.52
C PRO A 397 -10.80 -12.94 -12.21
N ILE A 398 -10.62 -14.06 -12.91
CA ILE A 398 -11.69 -14.69 -13.71
C ILE A 398 -12.96 -14.90 -12.88
N TRP A 399 -12.83 -15.39 -11.65
CA TRP A 399 -13.98 -15.61 -10.76
C TRP A 399 -14.76 -14.32 -10.48
N GLN A 400 -14.08 -13.18 -10.27
CA GLN A 400 -14.75 -11.89 -10.06
C GLN A 400 -15.44 -11.44 -11.34
N GLY A 401 -14.77 -11.54 -12.49
CA GLY A 401 -15.35 -11.16 -13.77
C GLY A 401 -16.59 -11.98 -14.14
N LEU A 402 -16.62 -13.27 -13.78
CA LEU A 402 -17.80 -14.13 -14.00
C LEU A 402 -19.00 -13.75 -13.11
N ARG A 403 -18.77 -13.03 -12.00
CA ARG A 403 -19.80 -12.59 -11.05
C ARG A 403 -20.35 -11.19 -11.33
N GLN A 404 -19.72 -10.45 -12.25
CA GLN A 404 -20.21 -9.12 -12.61
C GLN A 404 -21.56 -9.21 -13.31
N GLU A 405 -22.43 -8.21 -13.13
CA GLU A 405 -23.74 -8.15 -13.80
C GLU A 405 -23.62 -8.18 -15.34
N GLN A 406 -22.52 -7.62 -15.87
CA GLN A 406 -22.20 -7.61 -17.29
C GLN A 406 -21.66 -8.95 -17.79
N GLY A 407 -21.41 -9.91 -16.89
CA GLY A 407 -20.73 -11.17 -17.18
C GLY A 407 -19.25 -10.97 -17.49
N ALA A 408 -18.66 -11.92 -18.24
CA ALA A 408 -17.22 -11.98 -18.48
C ALA A 408 -16.62 -10.77 -19.23
N ALA A 409 -17.44 -9.98 -19.93
CA ALA A 409 -17.06 -8.72 -20.58
C ALA A 409 -18.33 -7.92 -20.92
N ARG A 410 -18.18 -6.60 -21.11
CA ARG A 410 -19.26 -5.70 -21.53
C ARG A 410 -19.65 -5.92 -22.99
N ASN A 411 -18.68 -6.11 -23.86
CA ASN A 411 -18.96 -6.43 -25.26
C ASN A 411 -19.42 -7.90 -25.36
N ALA A 412 -20.66 -8.13 -25.79
CA ALA A 412 -21.25 -9.47 -25.88
C ALA A 412 -20.40 -10.45 -26.70
N THR A 413 -19.77 -10.01 -27.80
CA THR A 413 -18.86 -10.82 -28.60
C THR A 413 -17.61 -11.20 -27.83
N ILE A 414 -17.02 -10.27 -27.09
CA ILE A 414 -15.82 -10.52 -26.27
C ILE A 414 -16.18 -11.39 -25.06
N ALA A 415 -17.35 -11.19 -24.46
CA ALA A 415 -17.87 -12.02 -23.38
C ALA A 415 -18.00 -13.48 -23.86
N GLN A 416 -18.64 -13.68 -25.02
CA GLN A 416 -18.71 -15.01 -25.65
C GLN A 416 -17.33 -15.59 -25.95
N GLN A 417 -16.39 -14.78 -26.47
CA GLN A 417 -15.01 -15.23 -26.71
C GLN A 417 -14.28 -15.60 -25.42
N ARG A 418 -14.49 -14.90 -24.30
CA ARG A 418 -13.91 -15.22 -22.99
C ARG A 418 -14.49 -16.49 -22.41
N LEU A 419 -15.82 -16.63 -22.44
CA LEU A 419 -16.51 -17.84 -22.00
C LEU A 419 -16.08 -19.06 -22.84
N ALA A 420 -16.07 -18.93 -24.17
CA ALA A 420 -15.57 -19.96 -25.07
C ALA A 420 -14.08 -20.24 -24.85
N GLY A 421 -13.27 -19.22 -24.53
CA GLY A 421 -11.86 -19.38 -24.19
C GLY A 421 -11.65 -20.14 -22.89
N ILE A 422 -12.46 -19.88 -21.85
CA ILE A 422 -12.47 -20.66 -20.60
C ILE A 422 -12.81 -22.12 -20.92
N GLU A 423 -13.86 -22.36 -21.68
CA GLU A 423 -14.29 -23.71 -22.06
C GLU A 423 -13.23 -24.43 -22.90
N GLN A 424 -12.62 -23.75 -23.87
CA GLN A 424 -11.57 -24.29 -24.71
C GLN A 424 -10.34 -24.69 -23.88
N LYS A 425 -9.92 -23.84 -22.94
CA LYS A 425 -8.80 -24.15 -22.04
C LYS A 425 -9.18 -25.26 -21.06
N ALA A 426 -10.39 -25.23 -20.50
CA ALA A 426 -10.87 -26.25 -19.57
C ALA A 426 -11.03 -27.61 -20.26
N ALA A 427 -11.32 -27.64 -21.56
CA ALA A 427 -11.33 -28.88 -22.34
C ALA A 427 -9.95 -29.58 -22.34
N ALA A 428 -8.83 -28.84 -22.22
CA ALA A 428 -7.52 -29.47 -22.05
C ALA A 428 -7.38 -30.21 -20.70
N LEU A 429 -8.21 -29.88 -19.71
CA LEU A 429 -8.28 -30.57 -18.42
C LEU A 429 -9.25 -31.77 -18.45
N MET A 430 -9.85 -32.07 -19.61
CA MET A 430 -10.82 -33.16 -19.78
C MET A 430 -10.45 -34.13 -20.89
N GLY A 431 -10.92 -35.36 -20.75
CA GLY A 431 -10.71 -36.42 -21.72
C GLY A 431 -11.33 -37.74 -21.29
N ALA A 432 -11.30 -38.73 -22.19
CA ALA A 432 -11.85 -40.05 -21.94
C ALA A 432 -11.10 -40.80 -20.83
N ASP A 433 -9.79 -40.56 -20.69
CA ASP A 433 -8.99 -41.11 -19.61
C ASP A 433 -9.01 -40.19 -18.38
N ALA A 434 -9.99 -40.39 -17.51
CA ALA A 434 -10.15 -39.57 -16.31
C ALA A 434 -8.87 -39.49 -15.46
N ARG A 435 -8.00 -40.50 -15.47
CA ARG A 435 -6.78 -40.50 -14.64
C ARG A 435 -5.75 -39.44 -15.04
N ASN A 436 -5.77 -39.01 -16.30
CA ASN A 436 -4.82 -38.05 -16.85
C ASN A 436 -5.46 -36.66 -17.10
N HIS A 437 -6.72 -36.49 -16.70
CA HIS A 437 -7.52 -35.31 -17.00
C HIS A 437 -8.21 -34.81 -15.72
N PRO A 438 -7.68 -33.76 -15.05
CA PRO A 438 -8.09 -33.37 -13.71
C PRO A 438 -9.56 -33.06 -13.57
N LEU A 439 -10.12 -32.31 -14.52
CA LEU A 439 -11.53 -31.95 -14.46
C LEU A 439 -12.44 -33.17 -14.73
N SER A 440 -11.95 -34.15 -15.51
CA SER A 440 -12.66 -35.41 -15.74
C SER A 440 -12.63 -36.36 -14.54
N TRP A 441 -11.54 -36.45 -13.77
CA TRP A 441 -11.59 -37.23 -12.52
C TRP A 441 -12.46 -36.58 -11.45
N LEU A 442 -12.47 -35.24 -11.37
CA LEU A 442 -13.23 -34.51 -10.34
C LEU A 442 -14.73 -34.65 -10.56
N SER A 443 -15.18 -34.53 -11.80
CA SER A 443 -16.60 -34.47 -12.15
C SER A 443 -17.18 -35.76 -12.72
N GLY A 444 -16.33 -36.68 -13.20
CA GLY A 444 -16.74 -37.83 -14.01
C GLY A 444 -17.13 -37.47 -15.46
N ALA A 445 -17.07 -36.20 -15.87
CA ALA A 445 -17.40 -35.76 -17.22
C ALA A 445 -16.18 -35.82 -18.16
N GLN A 446 -16.38 -36.31 -19.39
CA GLN A 446 -15.29 -36.44 -20.38
C GLN A 446 -15.16 -35.23 -21.32
N SER A 447 -16.11 -34.29 -21.27
CA SER A 447 -16.18 -33.11 -22.13
C SER A 447 -16.96 -31.98 -21.46
N MET A 448 -16.83 -30.74 -21.96
CA MET A 448 -17.55 -29.58 -21.41
C MET A 448 -19.07 -29.73 -21.57
N ALA A 449 -19.51 -30.37 -22.66
CA ALA A 449 -20.92 -30.71 -22.84
C ALA A 449 -21.41 -31.66 -21.76
N ALA A 450 -20.66 -32.75 -21.50
CA ALA A 450 -21.00 -33.71 -20.45
C ALA A 450 -20.96 -33.07 -19.04
N LEU A 451 -20.06 -32.12 -18.79
CA LEU A 451 -19.98 -31.40 -17.51
C LEU A 451 -21.22 -30.54 -17.26
N ARG A 452 -21.74 -29.87 -18.29
CA ARG A 452 -23.00 -29.09 -18.19
C ARG A 452 -24.23 -29.97 -17.93
N GLU A 453 -24.19 -31.21 -18.36
CA GLU A 453 -25.27 -32.18 -18.15
C GLU A 453 -25.23 -32.83 -16.75
N GLN A 454 -24.15 -32.67 -15.99
CA GLN A 454 -24.03 -33.22 -14.63
C GLN A 454 -25.12 -32.70 -13.67
N THR A 455 -25.40 -33.51 -12.66
CA THR A 455 -26.31 -33.13 -11.57
C THR A 455 -25.65 -32.12 -10.62
N PRO A 456 -26.42 -31.26 -9.93
CA PRO A 456 -25.87 -30.35 -8.93
C PRO A 456 -25.06 -31.04 -7.84
N GLU A 457 -25.49 -32.23 -7.40
CA GLU A 457 -24.76 -33.07 -6.44
C GLU A 457 -23.36 -33.44 -6.95
N ARG A 458 -23.25 -33.90 -8.20
CA ARG A 458 -21.96 -34.23 -8.81
C ARG A 458 -21.04 -33.02 -8.99
N LEU A 459 -21.61 -31.84 -9.25
CA LEU A 459 -20.84 -30.60 -9.33
C LEU A 459 -20.34 -30.15 -7.95
N ARG A 460 -21.11 -30.39 -6.87
CA ARG A 460 -20.65 -30.18 -5.49
C ARG A 460 -19.53 -31.13 -5.11
N ASP A 461 -19.67 -32.42 -5.41
CA ASP A 461 -18.60 -33.41 -5.20
C ASP A 461 -17.31 -32.99 -5.93
N ALA A 462 -17.43 -32.47 -7.16
CA ALA A 462 -16.29 -31.95 -7.92
C ALA A 462 -15.66 -30.70 -7.29
N ALA A 463 -16.48 -29.79 -6.75
CA ALA A 463 -15.99 -28.59 -6.06
C ALA A 463 -15.28 -28.93 -4.74
N ASP A 464 -15.81 -29.87 -3.97
CA ASP A 464 -15.19 -30.38 -2.74
C ASP A 464 -13.90 -31.15 -3.05
N GLY A 465 -13.89 -31.94 -4.12
CA GLY A 465 -12.68 -32.59 -4.64
C GLY A 465 -11.61 -31.58 -5.05
N LEU A 466 -12.00 -30.49 -5.74
CA LEU A 466 -11.07 -29.40 -6.10
C LEU A 466 -10.47 -28.73 -4.84
N ARG A 467 -11.30 -28.48 -3.82
CA ARG A 467 -10.85 -27.92 -2.54
C ARG A 467 -9.83 -28.85 -1.87
N ALA A 468 -10.12 -30.14 -1.81
CA ALA A 468 -9.21 -31.13 -1.22
C ALA A 468 -7.87 -31.23 -1.99
N GLU A 469 -7.91 -31.23 -3.32
CA GLU A 469 -6.71 -31.23 -4.17
C GLU A 469 -5.87 -29.96 -3.98
N PHE A 470 -6.52 -28.79 -3.91
CA PHE A 470 -5.87 -27.52 -3.64
C PHE A 470 -5.17 -27.52 -2.27
N GLU A 471 -5.86 -27.98 -1.23
CA GLU A 471 -5.31 -28.06 0.12
C GLU A 471 -4.17 -29.08 0.20
N HIS A 472 -4.28 -30.21 -0.48
CA HIS A 472 -3.22 -31.20 -0.57
C HIS A 472 -1.98 -30.65 -1.28
N PHE A 473 -2.15 -30.01 -2.44
CA PHE A 473 -1.06 -29.36 -3.15
C PHE A 473 -0.38 -28.30 -2.29
N CYS A 474 -1.16 -27.48 -1.59
CA CYS A 474 -0.63 -26.47 -0.68
C CYS A 474 0.19 -27.10 0.46
N ALA A 475 -0.32 -28.16 1.08
CA ALA A 475 0.40 -28.89 2.13
C ALA A 475 1.72 -29.49 1.63
N VAL A 476 1.74 -30.10 0.44
CA VAL A 476 2.96 -30.68 -0.15
C VAL A 476 3.98 -29.60 -0.50
N ALA A 477 3.54 -28.50 -1.12
CA ALA A 477 4.41 -27.38 -1.44
C ALA A 477 5.03 -26.76 -0.18
N GLN A 478 4.22 -26.55 0.87
CA GLN A 478 4.68 -26.08 2.19
C GLN A 478 5.72 -27.02 2.80
N GLN A 479 5.50 -28.34 2.77
CA GLN A 479 6.48 -29.31 3.28
C GLN A 479 7.82 -29.26 2.52
N LEU A 480 7.78 -29.03 1.21
CA LEU A 480 8.99 -28.89 0.40
C LEU A 480 9.73 -27.59 0.66
N ASP A 481 9.00 -26.50 0.77
CA ASP A 481 9.55 -25.18 1.10
C ASP A 481 10.17 -25.18 2.50
N ALA A 482 9.59 -25.95 3.44
CA ALA A 482 10.15 -26.26 4.74
C ALA A 482 11.36 -27.22 4.74
N GLY A 483 11.74 -27.77 3.58
CA GLY A 483 12.89 -28.65 3.40
C GLY A 483 12.71 -30.09 3.87
N ILE A 484 11.49 -30.50 4.24
CA ILE A 484 11.18 -31.81 4.84
C ILE A 484 11.22 -32.95 3.78
N GLY A 485 11.08 -32.61 2.49
CA GLY A 485 11.00 -33.58 1.39
C GLY A 485 12.28 -33.83 0.58
N LYS A 486 13.40 -33.12 0.81
CA LYS A 486 14.61 -33.24 -0.03
C LYS A 486 15.29 -34.62 0.03
N ARG A 487 15.03 -35.42 1.07
CA ARG A 487 15.60 -36.78 1.25
C ARG A 487 14.61 -37.92 1.00
N GLN A 488 13.31 -37.66 0.85
CA GLN A 488 12.24 -38.68 0.79
C GLN A 488 11.31 -38.55 -0.43
N GLY A 489 11.77 -37.96 -1.54
CA GLY A 489 10.99 -37.92 -2.77
C GLY A 489 9.83 -36.91 -2.78
N GLY A 490 9.72 -35.98 -1.81
CA GLY A 490 8.65 -34.98 -1.82
C GLY A 490 8.63 -34.12 -3.08
N ALA A 491 9.79 -33.79 -3.64
CA ALA A 491 9.88 -33.07 -4.92
C ALA A 491 9.36 -33.90 -6.10
N ALA A 492 9.34 -35.24 -5.98
CA ALA A 492 8.71 -36.12 -6.94
C ALA A 492 7.19 -36.17 -6.72
N VAL A 493 6.71 -36.08 -5.47
CA VAL A 493 5.27 -35.96 -5.15
C VAL A 493 4.70 -34.65 -5.69
N GLU A 494 5.35 -33.51 -5.43
CA GLU A 494 4.94 -32.22 -6.01
C GLU A 494 4.95 -32.27 -7.54
N ARG A 495 6.01 -32.80 -8.15
CA ARG A 495 6.06 -32.99 -9.61
C ARG A 495 4.98 -33.93 -10.11
N SER A 496 4.60 -34.95 -9.34
CA SER A 496 3.50 -35.85 -9.68
C SER A 496 2.15 -35.13 -9.63
N ILE A 497 1.91 -34.27 -8.64
CA ILE A 497 0.69 -33.46 -8.56
C ILE A 497 0.67 -32.44 -9.70
N GLN A 498 1.78 -31.76 -9.96
CA GLN A 498 1.93 -30.85 -11.10
C GLN A 498 1.63 -31.57 -12.42
N ALA A 499 2.20 -32.77 -12.62
CA ALA A 499 1.95 -33.59 -13.80
C ALA A 499 0.49 -34.06 -13.91
N ALA A 500 -0.14 -34.45 -12.80
CA ALA A 500 -1.56 -34.82 -12.75
C ALA A 500 -2.45 -33.63 -13.15
N TRP A 501 -2.06 -32.42 -12.74
CA TRP A 501 -2.68 -31.16 -13.15
C TRP A 501 -2.18 -30.62 -14.49
N ARG A 502 -1.40 -31.40 -15.25
CA ARG A 502 -0.85 -31.08 -16.58
C ARG A 502 -0.05 -29.76 -16.61
N ALA A 503 0.74 -29.53 -15.57
CA ALA A 503 1.50 -28.30 -15.35
C ALA A 503 3.00 -28.59 -15.16
N GLY A 504 3.85 -27.65 -15.59
CA GLY A 504 5.30 -27.68 -15.37
C GLY A 504 5.76 -26.84 -14.18
N SER A 505 4.90 -25.99 -13.64
CA SER A 505 5.18 -25.12 -12.49
C SER A 505 4.04 -25.07 -11.48
N ARG A 506 4.29 -24.46 -10.32
CA ARG A 506 3.27 -24.21 -9.29
C ARG A 506 2.20 -23.25 -9.80
N GLU A 507 2.62 -22.16 -10.45
CA GLU A 507 1.72 -21.15 -11.02
C GLU A 507 0.82 -21.75 -12.10
N GLU A 508 1.34 -22.67 -12.91
CA GLU A 508 0.54 -23.41 -13.89
C GLU A 508 -0.46 -24.36 -13.23
N THR A 509 -0.05 -25.06 -12.17
CA THR A 509 -0.93 -25.95 -11.42
C THR A 509 -2.09 -25.17 -10.80
N LEU A 510 -1.78 -24.06 -10.12
CA LEU A 510 -2.76 -23.16 -9.52
C LEU A 510 -3.66 -22.51 -10.58
N ALA A 511 -3.12 -22.13 -11.73
CA ALA A 511 -3.91 -21.60 -12.84
C ALA A 511 -4.87 -22.65 -13.42
N ASN A 512 -4.46 -23.91 -13.52
CA ASN A 512 -5.32 -25.00 -13.97
C ASN A 512 -6.40 -25.33 -12.94
N MET A 513 -6.10 -25.27 -11.65
CA MET A 513 -7.10 -25.35 -10.57
C MET A 513 -8.10 -24.19 -10.63
N ALA A 514 -7.63 -22.96 -10.90
CA ALA A 514 -8.48 -21.77 -11.06
C ALA A 514 -9.37 -21.87 -12.30
N LEU A 515 -8.86 -22.48 -13.37
CA LEU A 515 -9.61 -22.75 -14.58
C LEU A 515 -10.69 -23.82 -14.36
N ALA A 516 -10.39 -24.87 -13.59
CA ALA A 516 -11.37 -25.87 -13.16
C ALA A 516 -12.48 -25.23 -12.30
N HIS A 517 -12.11 -24.37 -11.35
CA HIS A 517 -13.05 -23.56 -10.56
C HIS A 517 -13.95 -22.70 -11.46
N ALA A 518 -13.39 -22.00 -12.44
CA ALA A 518 -14.17 -21.19 -13.38
C ALA A 518 -15.15 -22.03 -14.21
N ALA A 519 -14.73 -23.21 -14.70
CA ALA A 519 -15.59 -24.13 -15.44
C ALA A 519 -16.75 -24.66 -14.59
N LEU A 520 -16.48 -25.05 -13.33
CA LEU A 520 -17.52 -25.46 -12.37
C LEU A 520 -18.48 -24.32 -12.06
N THR A 521 -17.96 -23.10 -11.90
CA THR A 521 -18.77 -21.88 -11.66
C THR A 521 -19.74 -21.61 -12.81
N LEU A 522 -19.27 -21.72 -14.07
CA LEU A 522 -20.12 -21.57 -15.24
C LEU A 522 -21.24 -22.61 -15.31
N CYS A 523 -20.93 -23.87 -14.97
CA CYS A 523 -21.92 -24.94 -14.95
C CYS A 523 -22.95 -24.74 -13.83
N ALA A 524 -22.49 -24.37 -12.63
CA ALA A 524 -23.35 -24.08 -11.49
C ALA A 524 -24.29 -22.89 -11.76
N ALA A 525 -23.78 -21.83 -12.39
CA ALA A 525 -24.56 -20.66 -12.77
C ALA A 525 -25.67 -21.02 -13.78
N GLY A 526 -25.35 -21.87 -14.77
CA GLY A 526 -26.34 -22.37 -15.73
C GLY A 526 -27.44 -23.25 -15.12
N LYS A 527 -27.23 -23.79 -13.91
CA LYS A 527 -28.21 -24.59 -13.15
C LYS A 527 -28.98 -23.79 -12.10
N GLY A 528 -28.53 -22.57 -11.78
CA GLY A 528 -29.12 -21.74 -10.72
C GLY A 528 -28.92 -22.29 -9.30
N ASP A 529 -27.82 -23.00 -9.03
CA ASP A 529 -27.51 -23.55 -7.69
C ASP A 529 -26.71 -22.55 -6.84
N GLU A 530 -27.40 -21.67 -6.13
CA GLU A 530 -26.81 -20.62 -5.28
C GLU A 530 -25.88 -21.18 -4.19
N ALA A 531 -26.21 -22.33 -3.59
CA ALA A 531 -25.40 -22.92 -2.53
C ALA A 531 -24.04 -23.42 -3.04
N LEU A 532 -24.03 -24.01 -4.24
CA LEU A 532 -22.78 -24.39 -4.90
C LEU A 532 -21.97 -23.16 -5.31
N LEU A 533 -22.63 -22.12 -5.84
CA LEU A 533 -21.98 -20.86 -6.19
C LEU A 533 -21.31 -20.22 -4.97
N GLN A 534 -21.98 -20.19 -3.82
CA GLN A 534 -21.41 -19.69 -2.57
C GLN A 534 -20.18 -20.50 -2.13
N SER A 535 -20.24 -21.84 -2.16
CA SER A 535 -19.10 -22.71 -1.81
C SER A 535 -17.88 -22.50 -2.72
N LEU A 536 -18.12 -22.25 -4.02
CA LEU A 536 -17.09 -21.91 -4.98
C LEU A 536 -16.52 -20.50 -4.73
N ASP A 537 -17.35 -19.54 -4.33
CA ASP A 537 -16.91 -18.18 -4.02
C ASP A 537 -16.04 -18.13 -2.74
N GLU A 538 -16.30 -18.99 -1.75
CA GLU A 538 -15.46 -19.14 -0.57
C GLU A 538 -14.06 -19.72 -0.89
N LEU A 539 -13.98 -20.57 -1.91
CA LEU A 539 -12.70 -21.15 -2.36
C LEU A 539 -11.85 -20.15 -3.16
N ALA A 540 -12.50 -19.26 -3.92
CA ALA A 540 -11.83 -18.42 -4.92
C ALA A 540 -10.71 -17.53 -4.35
N PRO A 541 -10.87 -16.79 -3.24
CA PRO A 541 -9.78 -15.95 -2.71
C PRO A 541 -8.51 -16.74 -2.38
N ARG A 542 -8.65 -17.96 -1.83
CA ARG A 542 -7.51 -18.82 -1.47
C ARG A 542 -6.80 -19.36 -2.71
N LEU A 543 -7.55 -19.64 -3.77
CA LEU A 543 -6.99 -20.24 -4.99
C LEU A 543 -6.20 -19.20 -5.82
N TYR A 544 -6.65 -17.94 -5.79
CA TYR A 544 -6.03 -16.83 -6.53
C TYR A 544 -4.95 -16.08 -5.71
N ALA A 545 -4.87 -16.32 -4.40
CA ALA A 545 -3.81 -15.86 -3.50
C ALA A 545 -3.41 -16.98 -2.51
N PRO A 546 -2.77 -18.05 -2.98
CA PRO A 546 -2.56 -19.26 -2.18
C PRO A 546 -1.48 -19.10 -1.11
N PRO A 547 -1.59 -19.82 0.02
CA PRO A 547 -0.67 -19.73 1.16
C PRO A 547 0.64 -20.49 0.93
N VAL A 548 1.19 -20.44 -0.28
CA VAL A 548 2.43 -21.11 -0.71
C VAL A 548 3.35 -20.16 -1.44
N ARG A 549 4.65 -20.47 -1.50
CA ARG A 549 5.58 -19.68 -2.29
C ARG A 549 5.30 -19.82 -3.79
N HIS A 550 4.99 -18.71 -4.44
CA HIS A 550 4.72 -18.60 -5.87
C HIS A 550 5.09 -17.20 -6.40
N ASP A 551 5.16 -17.03 -7.72
CA ASP A 551 5.20 -15.72 -8.37
C ASP A 551 3.77 -15.16 -8.52
N ALA A 552 3.41 -14.21 -7.66
CA ALA A 552 2.09 -13.57 -7.66
C ALA A 552 1.75 -12.85 -8.97
N ALA A 553 2.75 -12.25 -9.65
CA ALA A 553 2.54 -11.57 -10.92
C ALA A 553 2.29 -12.58 -12.05
N ALA A 554 3.04 -13.68 -12.07
CA ALA A 554 2.84 -14.75 -13.05
C ALA A 554 1.50 -15.47 -12.85
N LEU A 555 1.10 -15.73 -11.61
CA LEU A 555 -0.20 -16.31 -11.28
C LEU A 555 -1.34 -15.37 -11.70
N ALA A 556 -1.31 -14.11 -11.26
CA ALA A 556 -2.35 -13.12 -11.59
C ALA A 556 -2.55 -12.97 -13.10
N LYS A 557 -1.47 -12.98 -13.90
CA LYS A 557 -1.56 -12.95 -15.36
C LYS A 557 -2.19 -14.21 -15.97
N ARG A 558 -2.09 -15.36 -15.33
CA ARG A 558 -2.69 -16.61 -15.85
C ARG A 558 -4.15 -16.78 -15.43
N THR A 559 -4.53 -16.21 -14.30
CA THR A 559 -5.85 -16.39 -13.68
C THR A 559 -6.80 -15.20 -13.85
N SER A 560 -6.42 -14.17 -14.60
CA SER A 560 -7.22 -12.96 -14.77
C SER A 560 -7.59 -12.69 -16.23
N PHE A 561 -8.71 -11.98 -16.43
CA PHE A 561 -8.95 -11.26 -17.67
C PHE A 561 -7.99 -10.06 -17.75
N HIS A 562 -7.50 -9.80 -18.96
CA HIS A 562 -6.56 -8.70 -19.22
C HIS A 562 -7.32 -7.60 -19.95
N ASP A 563 -7.62 -6.55 -19.22
CA ASP A 563 -8.26 -5.34 -19.76
C ASP A 563 -7.26 -4.20 -19.76
N VAL A 564 -7.39 -3.29 -20.73
CA VAL A 564 -6.57 -2.08 -20.79
C VAL A 564 -7.48 -0.88 -20.67
N LEU A 565 -7.26 -0.07 -19.63
CA LEU A 565 -7.93 1.20 -19.46
C LEU A 565 -7.09 2.32 -20.08
N ARG A 566 -7.63 2.94 -21.13
CA ARG A 566 -7.01 4.07 -21.84
C ARG A 566 -7.65 5.39 -21.38
N LEU A 567 -6.84 6.25 -20.78
CA LEU A 567 -7.23 7.59 -20.36
C LEU A 567 -6.37 8.63 -21.07
N GLN A 568 -6.88 9.86 -21.17
CA GLN A 568 -6.15 10.93 -21.83
C GLN A 568 -6.37 12.26 -21.13
N ILE A 569 -5.30 13.05 -21.04
CA ILE A 569 -5.33 14.43 -20.58
C ILE A 569 -4.70 15.30 -21.67
N ARG A 570 -5.36 16.42 -21.98
CA ARG A 570 -4.84 17.45 -22.89
C ARG A 570 -4.86 18.77 -22.15
N ASP A 571 -3.68 19.34 -21.95
CA ASP A 571 -3.50 20.59 -21.23
C ASP A 571 -3.02 21.68 -22.18
N ARG A 572 -3.55 22.88 -22.01
CA ARG A 572 -3.08 24.12 -22.60
C ARG A 572 -2.90 25.13 -21.48
N SER A 573 -1.67 25.57 -21.24
CA SER A 573 -1.34 26.55 -20.21
C SER A 573 -0.94 27.88 -20.81
N VAL A 574 -1.38 28.98 -20.21
CA VAL A 574 -1.03 30.35 -20.59
C VAL A 574 -0.63 31.12 -19.33
N ALA A 575 0.45 31.89 -19.38
CA ALA A 575 0.84 32.79 -18.31
C ALA A 575 -0.12 33.99 -18.24
N LEU A 576 -0.57 34.35 -17.03
CA LEU A 576 -1.44 35.51 -16.80
C LEU A 576 -0.59 36.69 -16.32
N ASP A 577 -0.84 37.86 -16.88
CA ASP A 577 -0.21 39.09 -16.43
C ASP A 577 -1.06 39.73 -15.31
N LEU A 578 -0.54 39.75 -14.09
CA LEU A 578 -1.18 40.39 -12.94
C LEU A 578 -0.84 41.90 -12.84
N GLY A 579 -0.19 42.48 -13.84
CA GLY A 579 -0.14 43.93 -14.06
C GLY A 579 0.58 44.73 -12.98
N GLY A 580 1.64 44.20 -12.37
CA GLY A 580 2.41 44.91 -11.33
C GLY A 580 1.66 45.20 -10.02
N ALA A 581 0.39 44.78 -9.89
CA ALA A 581 -0.49 45.06 -8.75
C ALA A 581 0.03 44.51 -7.41
N LEU A 582 1.00 43.60 -7.45
CA LEU A 582 1.65 42.99 -6.28
C LEU A 582 3.09 43.51 -6.04
N GLY A 583 3.60 44.35 -6.94
CA GLY A 583 4.97 44.89 -6.94
C GLY A 583 5.38 45.77 -5.75
N PRO A 584 4.48 46.53 -5.07
CA PRO A 584 4.87 47.39 -3.94
C PRO A 584 5.32 46.63 -2.68
N LEU A 585 5.10 45.31 -2.60
CA LEU A 585 5.31 44.51 -1.38
C LEU A 585 6.59 43.65 -1.40
N GLY A 586 7.42 43.77 -2.44
CA GLY A 586 8.64 42.95 -2.57
C GLY A 586 8.38 41.45 -2.80
N LEU A 587 7.13 41.07 -3.13
CA LEU A 587 6.71 39.71 -3.42
C LEU A 587 6.80 39.42 -4.93
N LYS A 588 7.38 38.28 -5.30
CA LYS A 588 7.33 37.78 -6.68
C LYS A 588 6.10 36.91 -6.83
N ALA A 589 5.19 37.32 -7.71
CA ALA A 589 3.97 36.59 -8.03
C ALA A 589 3.99 36.12 -9.49
N GLU A 590 3.74 34.83 -9.70
CA GLU A 590 3.58 34.25 -11.03
C GLU A 590 2.18 33.63 -11.12
N ALA A 591 1.43 33.93 -12.18
CA ALA A 591 0.10 33.38 -12.39
C ALA A 591 -0.02 32.69 -13.75
N SER A 592 -0.81 31.62 -13.80
CA SER A 592 -1.08 30.88 -15.03
C SER A 592 -2.50 30.31 -15.05
N LEU A 593 -3.10 30.26 -16.23
CA LEU A 593 -4.33 29.53 -16.51
C LEU A 593 -3.98 28.27 -17.29
N THR A 594 -4.41 27.11 -16.80
CA THR A 594 -4.34 25.83 -17.51
C THR A 594 -5.74 25.37 -17.86
N GLU A 595 -6.05 25.36 -19.16
CA GLU A 595 -7.24 24.72 -19.72
C GLU A 595 -6.93 23.24 -19.95
N ARG A 596 -7.74 22.35 -19.41
CA ARG A 596 -7.52 20.90 -19.48
C ARG A 596 -8.78 20.21 -19.95
N THR A 597 -8.65 19.30 -20.92
CA THR A 597 -9.69 18.32 -21.25
C THR A 597 -9.22 16.96 -20.78
N ARG A 598 -10.05 16.30 -19.98
CA ARG A 598 -9.76 15.00 -19.39
C ARG A 598 -10.78 13.97 -19.86
N VAL A 599 -10.28 12.94 -20.53
CA VAL A 599 -11.05 11.74 -20.90
C VAL A 599 -10.79 10.70 -19.82
N HIS A 600 -11.81 10.37 -19.03
CA HIS A 600 -11.67 9.52 -17.86
C HIS A 600 -12.87 8.60 -17.68
N HIS A 601 -12.64 7.41 -17.12
CA HIS A 601 -13.71 6.46 -16.82
C HIS A 601 -14.63 6.96 -15.69
N ASN A 602 -14.08 7.66 -14.68
CA ASN A 602 -14.90 8.33 -13.67
C ASN A 602 -15.66 9.54 -14.30
N PRO A 603 -17.01 9.52 -14.38
CA PRO A 603 -17.80 10.59 -14.97
C PRO A 603 -17.71 11.93 -14.19
N VAL A 604 -17.40 11.90 -12.89
CA VAL A 604 -17.19 13.12 -12.09
C VAL A 604 -15.76 13.68 -12.20
N ARG A 605 -14.90 13.04 -13.01
CA ARG A 605 -13.62 13.61 -13.48
C ARG A 605 -13.57 13.91 -14.96
N ALA A 606 -14.36 13.22 -15.74
CA ALA A 606 -14.36 13.41 -17.18
C ALA A 606 -14.92 14.80 -17.50
N GLY A 607 -14.29 15.55 -18.38
CA GLY A 607 -14.74 16.90 -18.74
C GLY A 607 -13.60 17.91 -18.83
N ASP A 608 -13.96 19.18 -18.70
CA ASP A 608 -13.07 20.30 -18.92
C ASP A 608 -12.77 21.05 -17.63
N TYR A 609 -11.51 21.39 -17.43
CA TYR A 609 -11.00 22.11 -16.28
C TYR A 609 -10.35 23.42 -16.71
N LYS A 610 -10.44 24.41 -15.84
CA LYS A 610 -9.68 25.65 -15.90
C LYS A 610 -9.02 25.86 -14.55
N ASP A 611 -7.75 25.52 -14.47
CA ASP A 611 -6.93 25.64 -13.27
C ASP A 611 -6.18 26.97 -13.30
N VAL A 612 -6.53 27.89 -12.40
CA VAL A 612 -5.81 29.14 -12.20
C VAL A 612 -4.83 28.93 -11.05
N ARG A 613 -3.54 29.01 -11.34
CA ARG A 613 -2.48 28.86 -10.35
C ARG A 613 -1.78 30.19 -10.13
N ILE A 614 -1.61 30.58 -8.87
CA ILE A 614 -0.90 31.79 -8.46
C ILE A 614 0.17 31.37 -7.45
N SER A 615 1.44 31.51 -7.81
CA SER A 615 2.59 31.18 -6.99
C SER A 615 3.22 32.46 -6.44
N LEU A 616 3.38 32.53 -5.12
CA LEU A 616 3.98 33.64 -4.39
C LEU A 616 5.30 33.21 -3.77
N SER A 617 6.36 33.98 -4.00
CA SER A 617 7.67 33.78 -3.40
C SER A 617 8.23 35.08 -2.82
N GLY A 618 8.76 35.04 -1.60
CA GLY A 618 9.28 36.21 -0.87
C GLY A 618 9.04 36.13 0.65
N ASN A 619 9.36 37.19 1.39
CA ASN A 619 9.09 37.27 2.82
C ASN A 619 7.59 37.59 3.04
N LEU A 620 6.79 36.56 3.30
CA LEU A 620 5.32 36.60 3.32
C LEU A 620 4.74 37.05 4.68
N SER A 621 5.41 37.97 5.39
CA SER A 621 5.00 38.42 6.73
C SER A 621 3.78 39.36 6.76
N GLY A 622 2.99 39.44 5.67
CA GLY A 622 1.87 40.37 5.52
C GLY A 622 0.59 39.72 5.00
N SER A 623 -0.55 40.36 5.25
CA SER A 623 -1.88 39.96 4.74
C SER A 623 -1.92 39.96 3.21
N TRP A 624 -2.55 38.95 2.60
CA TRP A 624 -2.71 38.88 1.15
C TRP A 624 -3.53 40.07 0.63
N PRO A 625 -3.09 40.78 -0.43
CA PRO A 625 -3.86 41.85 -1.05
C PRO A 625 -4.99 41.27 -1.93
N LEU A 626 -5.97 40.64 -1.27
CA LEU A 626 -7.01 39.86 -1.92
C LEU A 626 -7.91 40.70 -2.84
N ASP A 627 -8.13 41.97 -2.51
CA ASP A 627 -8.95 42.85 -3.35
C ASP A 627 -8.26 43.20 -4.67
N ALA A 628 -6.98 43.56 -4.63
CA ALA A 628 -6.18 43.81 -5.84
C ALA A 628 -6.01 42.53 -6.67
N LEU A 629 -5.81 41.38 -6.01
CA LEU A 629 -5.74 40.09 -6.68
C LEU A 629 -7.09 39.73 -7.34
N ARG A 630 -8.21 39.97 -6.66
CA ARG A 630 -9.55 39.73 -7.17
C ARG A 630 -9.81 40.54 -8.43
N GLU A 631 -9.48 41.83 -8.42
CA GLU A 631 -9.68 42.72 -9.58
C GLU A 631 -8.80 42.29 -10.76
N ALA A 632 -7.51 42.04 -10.53
CA ALA A 632 -6.58 41.60 -11.56
C ALA A 632 -6.99 40.25 -12.18
N LEU A 633 -7.38 39.27 -11.35
CA LEU A 633 -7.85 37.97 -11.83
C LEU A 633 -9.18 38.09 -12.56
N SER A 634 -10.13 38.87 -12.06
CA SER A 634 -11.44 39.04 -12.71
C SER A 634 -11.28 39.64 -14.10
N ALA A 635 -10.39 40.62 -14.27
CA ALA A 635 -10.08 41.21 -15.57
C ALA A 635 -9.44 40.20 -16.53
N GLN A 636 -8.42 39.45 -16.08
CA GLN A 636 -7.71 38.46 -16.89
C GLN A 636 -8.57 37.23 -17.24
N LEU A 637 -9.53 36.88 -16.37
CA LEU A 637 -10.38 35.69 -16.53
C LEU A 637 -11.74 35.99 -17.18
N ALA A 638 -12.09 37.26 -17.41
CA ALA A 638 -13.30 37.66 -18.12
C ALA A 638 -13.40 37.09 -19.54
N PRO A 639 -12.34 37.11 -20.40
CA PRO A 639 -12.37 36.48 -21.72
C PRO A 639 -12.59 34.97 -21.68
N HIS A 640 -12.29 34.33 -20.54
CA HIS A 640 -12.46 32.90 -20.31
C HIS A 640 -13.81 32.55 -19.65
N GLY A 641 -14.69 33.52 -19.44
CA GLY A 641 -16.03 33.33 -18.86
C GLY A 641 -16.01 32.99 -17.36
N LEU A 642 -14.95 33.34 -16.63
CA LEU A 642 -14.76 32.96 -15.23
C LEU A 642 -14.87 34.13 -14.25
N ALA A 643 -14.95 35.37 -14.71
CA ALA A 643 -14.93 36.57 -13.85
C ALA A 643 -15.98 36.54 -12.72
N ALA A 644 -17.18 36.02 -12.99
CA ALA A 644 -18.26 35.93 -12.00
C ALA A 644 -17.97 34.94 -10.85
N GLU A 645 -17.11 33.94 -11.09
CA GLU A 645 -16.79 32.89 -10.12
C GLU A 645 -15.56 33.26 -9.25
N VAL A 646 -14.76 34.25 -9.66
CA VAL A 646 -13.54 34.68 -8.95
C VAL A 646 -13.82 35.17 -7.51
N PRO A 647 -14.84 36.00 -7.23
CA PRO A 647 -15.11 36.44 -5.86
C PRO A 647 -15.42 35.27 -4.92
N ALA A 648 -16.23 34.31 -5.37
CA ALA A 648 -16.55 33.12 -4.60
C ALA A 648 -15.32 32.23 -4.37
N ALA A 649 -14.44 32.13 -5.37
CA ALA A 649 -13.20 31.36 -5.32
C ALA A 649 -12.18 31.91 -4.31
N LEU A 650 -12.17 33.23 -4.11
CA LEU A 650 -11.27 33.90 -3.16
C LEU A 650 -11.86 34.07 -1.75
N ALA A 651 -13.16 33.84 -1.58
CA ALA A 651 -13.83 33.97 -0.28
C ALA A 651 -13.25 32.96 0.74
N GLY A 652 -12.96 33.45 1.95
CA GLY A 652 -12.42 32.63 3.05
C GLY A 652 -10.91 32.35 2.98
N LEU A 653 -10.17 32.86 1.98
CA LEU A 653 -8.71 32.69 1.91
C LEU A 653 -7.96 33.35 3.09
N GLN A 654 -8.53 34.38 3.69
CA GLN A 654 -7.92 35.10 4.83
C GLN A 654 -7.69 34.19 6.03
N SER A 655 -8.57 33.22 6.30
CA SER A 655 -8.44 32.28 7.42
C SER A 655 -7.41 31.17 7.18
N SER A 656 -7.15 30.80 5.92
CA SER A 656 -6.15 29.76 5.56
C SER A 656 -4.71 30.27 5.51
N VAL A 657 -4.52 31.59 5.55
CA VAL A 657 -3.25 32.29 5.28
C VAL A 657 -2.50 32.67 6.56
N GLY A 658 -3.08 32.46 7.74
CA GLY A 658 -2.43 32.75 9.05
C GLY A 658 -1.22 31.86 9.40
N LEU A 659 -0.75 31.01 8.50
CA LEU A 659 0.33 30.05 8.74
C LEU A 659 1.67 30.60 8.24
N GLN A 660 2.55 30.94 9.18
CA GLN A 660 3.94 31.31 8.95
C GLN A 660 4.71 30.13 8.34
N GLY A 661 5.01 30.16 7.05
CA GLY A 661 5.86 29.19 6.37
C GLY A 661 6.87 29.89 5.47
N GLY A 662 8.17 29.62 5.67
CA GLY A 662 9.26 30.22 4.89
C GLY A 662 9.44 29.66 3.47
N GLY A 663 8.37 29.16 2.83
CA GLY A 663 8.38 28.52 1.51
C GLY A 663 7.48 29.23 0.48
N ALA A 664 7.55 28.81 -0.79
CA ALA A 664 6.70 29.38 -1.83
C ALA A 664 5.25 28.89 -1.67
N LEU A 665 4.31 29.82 -1.54
CA LEU A 665 2.89 29.53 -1.44
C LEU A 665 2.26 29.47 -2.83
N THR A 666 1.36 28.54 -3.06
CA THR A 666 0.62 28.41 -4.31
C THR A 666 -0.88 28.37 -4.01
N LEU A 667 -1.64 29.29 -4.60
CA LEU A 667 -3.09 29.23 -4.67
C LEU A 667 -3.50 28.55 -5.99
N LEU A 668 -4.31 27.50 -5.89
CA LEU A 668 -4.99 26.87 -7.01
C LEU A 668 -6.49 27.18 -6.90
N LEU A 669 -7.06 27.76 -7.95
CA LEU A 669 -8.51 27.84 -8.15
C LEU A 669 -8.86 26.91 -9.30
N ARG A 670 -9.68 25.90 -9.03
CA ARG A 670 -10.11 24.95 -10.06
C ARG A 670 -11.56 25.19 -10.42
N PHE A 671 -11.78 25.57 -11.67
CA PHE A 671 -13.11 25.58 -12.26
C PHE A 671 -13.29 24.33 -13.11
N TYR A 672 -14.42 23.66 -12.96
CA TYR A 672 -14.69 22.38 -13.61
C TYR A 672 -16.04 22.42 -14.32
N ARG A 673 -16.06 21.85 -15.51
CA ARG A 673 -17.25 21.55 -16.30
C ARG A 673 -17.28 20.04 -16.57
N PRO A 674 -18.01 19.26 -15.77
CA PRO A 674 -18.16 17.83 -15.96
C PRO A 674 -18.76 17.44 -17.31
N GLN A 675 -18.36 16.28 -17.82
CA GLN A 675 -18.83 15.77 -19.12
C GLN A 675 -20.34 15.45 -19.09
N TYR A 676 -20.90 15.03 -17.96
CA TYR A 676 -22.35 14.77 -17.88
C TYR A 676 -23.20 16.02 -18.16
N GLN A 677 -22.64 17.23 -18.04
CA GLN A 677 -23.35 18.46 -18.39
C GLN A 677 -23.60 18.62 -19.89
N THR A 678 -22.95 17.80 -20.74
CA THR A 678 -23.20 17.79 -22.19
C THR A 678 -24.28 16.81 -22.61
N GLN A 679 -24.86 16.05 -21.67
CA GLN A 679 -25.96 15.14 -21.94
C GLN A 679 -27.26 15.91 -22.21
N ALA A 680 -28.11 15.37 -23.08
CA ALA A 680 -29.32 16.07 -23.54
C ALA A 680 -30.37 16.30 -22.45
N ASP A 681 -30.36 15.48 -21.42
CA ASP A 681 -31.24 15.54 -20.24
C ASP A 681 -30.68 16.46 -19.13
N PHE A 682 -29.47 16.99 -19.27
CA PHE A 682 -28.91 17.93 -18.31
C PHE A 682 -29.45 19.35 -18.53
N PRO A 683 -29.84 20.08 -17.47
CA PRO A 683 -30.37 21.44 -17.60
C PRO A 683 -29.33 22.44 -18.13
N ALA A 684 -29.57 22.97 -19.34
CA ALA A 684 -28.66 23.89 -20.03
C ALA A 684 -28.31 25.15 -19.21
N GLU A 685 -29.26 25.66 -18.41
CA GLU A 685 -29.06 26.83 -17.54
C GLU A 685 -28.11 26.56 -16.37
N ALA A 686 -27.94 25.29 -15.97
CA ALA A 686 -27.00 24.90 -14.92
C ALA A 686 -25.60 24.58 -15.48
N ALA A 687 -25.49 24.34 -16.80
CA ALA A 687 -24.24 23.94 -17.44
C ALA A 687 -23.23 25.08 -17.46
N GLY A 688 -21.95 24.77 -17.23
CA GLY A 688 -20.88 25.75 -17.25
C GLY A 688 -19.72 25.41 -16.33
N PHE A 689 -18.70 26.25 -16.37
CA PHE A 689 -17.58 26.15 -15.44
C PHE A 689 -18.02 26.68 -14.06
N ARG A 690 -17.91 25.83 -13.05
CA ARG A 690 -18.16 26.19 -11.65
C ARG A 690 -16.91 25.95 -10.82
N LEU A 691 -16.74 26.69 -9.74
CA LEU A 691 -15.68 26.40 -8.79
C LEU A 691 -15.86 25.00 -8.22
N GLN A 692 -14.89 24.11 -8.44
CA GLN A 692 -14.84 22.80 -7.80
C GLN A 692 -14.15 22.91 -6.43
N LEU A 693 -12.96 23.53 -6.40
CA LEU A 693 -12.20 23.76 -5.18
C LEU A 693 -11.26 24.96 -5.30
N SER A 694 -10.90 25.52 -4.15
CA SER A 694 -9.75 26.39 -3.97
C SER A 694 -8.78 25.75 -2.98
N ARG A 695 -7.49 25.75 -3.30
CA ARG A 695 -6.45 25.08 -2.51
C ARG A 695 -5.25 25.99 -2.32
N VAL A 696 -4.76 26.09 -1.10
CA VAL A 696 -3.50 26.74 -0.75
C VAL A 696 -2.49 25.65 -0.42
N SER A 697 -1.35 25.64 -1.10
CA SER A 697 -0.26 24.72 -0.84
C SER A 697 1.05 25.46 -0.59
N ALA A 698 1.91 24.84 0.22
CA ALA A 698 3.30 25.24 0.38
C ALA A 698 4.18 24.29 -0.43
N SER A 699 5.08 24.86 -1.22
CA SER A 699 6.06 24.09 -1.98
C SER A 699 7.48 24.39 -1.48
N GLY A 700 8.25 23.32 -1.29
CA GLY A 700 9.67 23.37 -0.96
C GLY A 700 10.47 22.70 -2.06
N ASN A 701 11.37 23.45 -2.69
CA ASN A 701 12.29 22.93 -3.69
C ASN A 701 13.71 23.02 -3.13
N LEU A 702 14.38 21.88 -3.02
CA LEU A 702 15.80 21.77 -2.67
C LEU A 702 16.52 21.15 -3.86
N GLY A 703 17.33 21.93 -4.56
CA GLY A 703 18.04 21.44 -5.74
C GLY A 703 19.41 22.06 -5.89
N VAL A 704 20.34 21.25 -6.42
CA VAL A 704 21.65 21.68 -6.87
C VAL A 704 21.67 21.50 -8.37
N SER A 705 21.78 22.61 -9.10
CA SER A 705 22.05 22.61 -10.53
C SER A 705 23.45 23.16 -10.77
N ALA A 706 24.31 22.34 -11.38
CA ALA A 706 25.62 22.77 -11.86
C ALA A 706 25.57 22.83 -13.38
N SER A 707 25.60 24.03 -13.94
CA SER A 707 25.72 24.25 -15.37
C SER A 707 26.99 25.03 -15.66
N GLY A 708 27.81 24.53 -16.59
CA GLY A 708 29.06 25.15 -16.98
C GLY A 708 29.19 25.19 -18.50
N GLY A 709 29.44 26.38 -19.04
CA GLY A 709 29.80 26.58 -20.44
C GLY A 709 31.30 26.45 -20.62
N VAL A 710 31.75 25.48 -21.41
CA VAL A 710 33.15 25.38 -21.85
C VAL A 710 33.29 26.17 -23.15
N PRO A 711 33.99 27.32 -23.17
CA PRO A 711 34.19 28.07 -24.41
C PRO A 711 35.00 27.23 -25.39
N LEU A 712 34.48 27.02 -26.60
CA LEU A 712 35.17 26.26 -27.64
C LEU A 712 35.93 27.19 -28.60
N GLN A 713 35.36 28.37 -28.87
CA GLN A 713 35.93 29.46 -29.68
C GLN A 713 35.15 30.75 -29.40
N PRO A 714 35.62 31.94 -29.81
CA PRO A 714 34.88 33.19 -29.62
C PRO A 714 33.44 33.08 -30.14
N GLY A 715 32.47 33.39 -29.28
CA GLY A 715 31.05 33.30 -29.62
C GLY A 715 30.45 31.88 -29.65
N VAL A 716 31.20 30.81 -29.36
CA VAL A 716 30.68 29.43 -29.29
C VAL A 716 31.09 28.73 -28.00
N SER A 717 30.12 28.12 -27.31
CA SER A 717 30.32 27.40 -26.03
C SER A 717 29.61 26.05 -26.02
N LEU A 718 30.23 25.05 -25.40
CA LEU A 718 29.60 23.78 -25.05
C LEU A 718 28.94 23.93 -23.68
N GLU A 719 27.62 23.77 -23.62
CA GLU A 719 26.84 23.86 -22.39
C GLU A 719 26.69 22.46 -21.78
N LEU A 720 27.25 22.25 -20.59
CA LEU A 720 27.04 21.03 -19.81
C LEU A 720 26.20 21.37 -18.58
N GLY A 721 25.14 20.61 -18.34
CA GLY A 721 24.27 20.78 -17.19
C GLY A 721 24.08 19.49 -16.42
N LEU A 722 24.16 19.55 -15.10
CA LEU A 722 23.75 18.51 -14.17
C LEU A 722 22.74 19.12 -13.20
N ASN A 723 21.62 18.45 -12.99
CA ASN A 723 20.64 18.86 -12.00
C ASN A 723 20.28 17.68 -11.09
N ALA A 724 20.26 17.92 -9.80
CA ALA A 724 19.67 17.03 -8.81
C ALA A 724 18.76 17.85 -7.92
N GLY A 725 17.54 17.38 -7.69
CA GLY A 725 16.55 18.12 -6.93
C GLY A 725 15.57 17.23 -6.19
N SER A 726 14.94 17.82 -5.19
CA SER A 726 13.75 17.31 -4.54
C SER A 726 12.74 18.44 -4.43
N SER A 727 11.51 18.16 -4.82
CA SER A 727 10.35 19.01 -4.57
C SER A 727 9.40 18.30 -3.62
N ALA A 728 8.72 19.07 -2.79
CA ALA A 728 7.61 18.60 -1.97
C ALA A 728 6.52 19.66 -1.93
N THR A 729 5.28 19.21 -2.03
CA THR A 729 4.08 20.04 -1.92
C THR A 729 3.26 19.54 -0.74
N ALA A 730 2.95 20.44 0.19
CA ALA A 730 2.04 20.19 1.29
C ALA A 730 0.81 21.09 1.14
N VAL A 731 -0.37 20.54 1.37
CA VAL A 731 -1.63 21.31 1.34
C VAL A 731 -1.84 21.95 2.70
N LEU A 732 -2.02 23.27 2.72
CA LEU A 732 -2.26 24.04 3.95
C LEU A 732 -3.75 24.20 4.22
N GLY A 733 -4.54 24.29 3.16
CA GLY A 733 -5.99 24.39 3.25
C GLY A 733 -6.64 24.16 1.90
N GLU A 734 -7.84 23.58 1.93
CA GLU A 734 -8.69 23.37 0.78
C GLU A 734 -10.14 23.71 1.15
N ARG A 735 -10.84 24.39 0.24
CA ARG A 735 -12.26 24.68 0.35
C ARG A 735 -12.96 24.22 -0.92
N TRP A 736 -14.05 23.46 -0.78
CA TRP A 736 -14.90 23.09 -1.91
C TRP A 736 -15.80 24.24 -2.35
N GLY A 737 -16.17 24.23 -3.64
CA GLY A 737 -17.18 25.14 -4.17
C GLY A 737 -18.57 24.88 -3.58
N ASP A 738 -19.39 25.93 -3.51
CA ASP A 738 -20.75 25.90 -2.93
C ASP A 738 -21.85 25.81 -3.99
N ASN A 739 -21.52 25.87 -5.29
CA ASN A 739 -22.47 25.88 -6.38
C ASN A 739 -22.24 24.75 -7.41
N SER A 740 -21.67 23.62 -6.94
CA SER A 740 -21.60 22.36 -7.69
C SER A 740 -21.46 21.17 -6.74
N LEU A 741 -22.03 20.03 -7.11
CA LEU A 741 -21.90 18.74 -6.41
C LEU A 741 -20.62 17.98 -6.78
N SER A 742 -19.83 18.48 -7.74
CA SER A 742 -18.70 17.74 -8.32
C SER A 742 -17.60 17.35 -7.30
N ALA A 743 -17.26 18.23 -6.36
CA ALA A 743 -16.28 17.91 -5.30
C ALA A 743 -16.80 16.88 -4.29
N PRO A 744 -17.96 17.08 -3.61
CA PRO A 744 -18.46 16.11 -2.63
C PRO A 744 -18.77 14.74 -3.27
N LEU A 745 -19.35 14.70 -4.47
CA LEU A 745 -19.59 13.43 -5.18
C LEU A 745 -18.29 12.69 -5.50
N MET A 746 -17.26 13.38 -6.00
CA MET A 746 -15.97 12.78 -6.32
C MET A 746 -15.33 12.11 -5.10
N HIS A 747 -15.29 12.80 -3.96
CA HIS A 747 -14.69 12.24 -2.76
C HIS A 747 -15.54 11.16 -2.10
N TYR A 748 -16.85 11.35 -1.99
CA TYR A 748 -17.74 10.37 -1.36
C TYR A 748 -17.73 9.04 -2.13
N LEU A 749 -17.91 9.10 -3.46
CA LEU A 749 -17.96 7.91 -4.32
C LEU A 749 -16.60 7.22 -4.40
N HIS A 750 -15.49 7.97 -4.35
CA HIS A 750 -14.15 7.39 -4.25
C HIS A 750 -13.98 6.59 -2.97
N LEU A 751 -14.27 7.18 -1.79
CA LEU A 751 -14.13 6.50 -0.49
C LEU A 751 -14.99 5.24 -0.40
N LYS A 752 -16.19 5.26 -0.99
CA LYS A 752 -17.06 4.08 -1.11
C LYS A 752 -16.45 3.01 -2.01
N ALA A 753 -15.83 3.40 -3.13
CA ALA A 753 -15.24 2.46 -4.08
C ALA A 753 -13.98 1.77 -3.55
N VAL A 754 -13.23 2.42 -2.65
CA VAL A 754 -12.01 1.85 -2.04
C VAL A 754 -12.23 1.21 -0.67
N ASP A 755 -13.48 1.11 -0.22
CA ASP A 755 -13.87 0.58 1.10
C ASP A 755 -13.21 1.32 2.29
N GLU A 756 -13.13 2.65 2.20
CA GLU A 756 -12.63 3.54 3.26
C GLU A 756 -13.68 4.58 3.69
N SER A 757 -14.95 4.14 3.79
CA SER A 757 -16.09 4.99 4.12
C SER A 757 -15.95 5.68 5.49
N GLU A 758 -15.17 5.11 6.40
CA GLU A 758 -14.86 5.65 7.73
C GLU A 758 -14.08 6.98 7.70
N ARG A 759 -13.48 7.33 6.56
CA ARG A 759 -12.78 8.62 6.38
C ARG A 759 -13.74 9.78 6.07
N TRP A 760 -14.95 9.48 5.59
CA TRP A 760 -15.92 10.50 5.20
C TRP A 760 -16.30 11.47 6.32
N PRO A 761 -16.58 11.04 7.58
CA PRO A 761 -16.94 11.97 8.65
C PRO A 761 -15.88 13.02 8.95
N ALA A 762 -14.59 12.65 8.94
CA ALA A 762 -13.49 13.58 9.17
C ALA A 762 -13.36 14.61 8.03
N MET A 763 -13.55 14.16 6.78
CA MET A 763 -13.56 15.04 5.61
C MET A 763 -14.75 16.00 5.62
N ARG A 764 -15.94 15.50 5.96
CA ARG A 764 -17.16 16.31 6.14
C ARG A 764 -16.98 17.38 7.21
N GLU A 765 -16.30 17.08 8.31
CA GLU A 765 -16.00 18.07 9.35
C GLU A 765 -15.02 19.13 8.83
N ALA A 766 -13.94 18.72 8.15
CA ALA A 766 -12.97 19.65 7.56
C ALA A 766 -13.60 20.58 6.51
N GLN A 767 -14.58 20.09 5.75
CA GLN A 767 -15.30 20.85 4.71
C GLN A 767 -16.65 21.41 5.19
N ARG A 768 -16.96 21.34 6.49
CA ARG A 768 -18.28 21.74 7.01
C ARG A 768 -18.72 23.13 6.56
N PRO A 769 -17.90 24.20 6.62
CA PRO A 769 -18.32 25.52 6.15
C PRO A 769 -18.70 25.54 4.66
N ALA A 770 -17.98 24.79 3.82
CA ALA A 770 -18.27 24.69 2.39
C ALA A 770 -19.55 23.90 2.13
N LEU A 771 -19.75 22.78 2.84
CA LEU A 771 -20.94 21.95 2.72
C LEU A 771 -22.20 22.66 3.25
N GLU A 772 -22.09 23.46 4.30
CA GLU A 772 -23.19 24.29 4.78
C GLU A 772 -23.57 25.39 3.79
N ALA A 773 -22.58 26.04 3.15
CA ALA A 773 -22.82 26.99 2.07
C ALA A 773 -23.48 26.32 0.86
N LEU A 774 -23.02 25.12 0.51
CA LEU A 774 -23.62 24.27 -0.52
C LEU A 774 -25.09 23.95 -0.21
N CYS A 775 -25.43 23.55 1.02
CA CYS A 775 -26.82 23.29 1.42
C CYS A 775 -27.70 24.54 1.29
N ARG A 776 -27.20 25.72 1.65
CA ARG A 776 -27.93 26.99 1.44
C ARG A 776 -28.14 27.27 -0.05
N LYS A 777 -27.14 27.00 -0.90
CA LYS A 777 -27.26 27.13 -2.36
C LYS A 777 -28.22 26.11 -2.96
N LEU A 778 -28.28 24.89 -2.45
CA LEU A 778 -29.25 23.86 -2.85
C LEU A 778 -30.69 24.29 -2.52
N ALA A 779 -30.90 25.09 -1.48
CA ALA A 779 -32.22 25.64 -1.15
C ALA A 779 -32.66 26.75 -2.13
N GLU A 780 -31.76 27.43 -2.83
CA GLU A 780 -32.10 28.50 -3.76
C GLU A 780 -32.70 27.95 -5.07
N PRO A 781 -33.95 28.28 -5.45
CA PRO A 781 -34.61 27.72 -6.64
C PRO A 781 -33.86 27.95 -7.96
N GLY A 782 -33.15 29.07 -8.08
CA GLY A 782 -32.42 29.46 -9.29
C GLY A 782 -30.98 28.98 -9.36
N SER A 783 -30.45 28.32 -8.31
CA SER A 783 -29.04 27.94 -8.29
C SER A 783 -28.72 26.82 -9.29
N ALA A 784 -27.49 26.83 -9.81
CA ALA A 784 -27.04 25.78 -10.70
C ALA A 784 -26.97 24.43 -9.98
N VAL A 785 -26.55 24.45 -8.71
CA VAL A 785 -26.41 23.22 -7.91
C VAL A 785 -27.74 22.57 -7.54
N ARG A 786 -28.82 23.33 -7.34
CA ARG A 786 -30.16 22.76 -7.14
C ARG A 786 -30.62 21.99 -8.37
N ARG A 787 -30.39 22.56 -9.56
CA ARG A 787 -30.73 21.92 -10.85
C ARG A 787 -29.85 20.71 -11.14
N GLU A 788 -28.58 20.76 -10.75
CA GLU A 788 -27.66 19.61 -10.79
C GLU A 788 -28.14 18.48 -9.86
N ALA A 789 -28.57 18.82 -8.64
CA ALA A 789 -29.15 17.85 -7.71
C ALA A 789 -30.45 17.23 -8.25
N ASP A 790 -31.34 18.04 -8.82
CA ASP A 790 -32.57 17.58 -9.46
C ASP A 790 -32.29 16.61 -10.63
N TYR A 791 -31.28 16.90 -11.46
CA TYR A 791 -30.82 15.96 -12.49
C TYR A 791 -30.41 14.59 -11.90
N TYR A 792 -29.63 14.57 -10.81
CA TYR A 792 -29.25 13.33 -10.16
C TYR A 792 -30.44 12.60 -9.52
N LEU A 793 -31.31 13.34 -8.81
CA LEU A 793 -32.49 12.77 -8.17
C LEU A 793 -33.43 12.12 -9.19
N ARG A 794 -33.65 12.77 -10.35
CA ARG A 794 -34.41 12.18 -11.46
C ARG A 794 -33.76 10.93 -12.03
N ARG A 795 -32.43 10.92 -12.21
CA ARG A 795 -31.69 9.70 -12.63
C ARG A 795 -31.82 8.57 -11.61
N GLN A 796 -32.01 8.89 -10.34
CA GLN A 796 -32.25 7.93 -9.25
C GLN A 796 -33.72 7.49 -9.15
N GLY A 797 -34.64 8.08 -9.94
CA GLY A 797 -36.08 7.82 -9.85
C GLY A 797 -36.77 8.48 -8.65
N ALA A 798 -36.16 9.51 -8.05
CA ALA A 798 -36.70 10.29 -6.93
C ALA A 798 -37.20 11.66 -7.39
N ASP A 799 -38.28 12.16 -6.77
CA ASP A 799 -38.84 13.51 -7.04
C ASP A 799 -38.12 14.64 -6.28
N GLY A 800 -37.29 14.29 -5.30
CA GLY A 800 -36.48 15.23 -4.54
C GLY A 800 -37.21 16.06 -3.50
N ALA A 801 -38.50 15.80 -3.24
CA ALA A 801 -39.32 16.64 -2.36
C ALA A 801 -38.73 16.74 -0.94
N ASP A 802 -38.46 15.60 -0.32
CA ASP A 802 -37.88 15.52 1.03
C ASP A 802 -36.46 16.11 1.09
N PHE A 803 -35.67 15.87 0.03
CA PHE A 803 -34.31 16.38 -0.08
C PHE A 803 -34.29 17.91 -0.09
N PHE A 804 -35.08 18.55 -0.96
CA PHE A 804 -35.11 20.01 -1.04
C PHE A 804 -35.79 20.64 0.19
N ALA A 805 -36.79 19.99 0.78
CA ALA A 805 -37.40 20.44 2.03
C ALA A 805 -36.38 20.51 3.19
N ALA A 806 -35.48 19.53 3.29
CA ALA A 806 -34.40 19.54 4.28
C ALA A 806 -33.40 20.69 4.07
N MET A 807 -33.04 20.96 2.81
CA MET A 807 -32.15 22.09 2.45
C MET A 807 -32.79 23.44 2.80
N GLU A 808 -34.07 23.62 2.46
CA GLU A 808 -34.86 24.82 2.74
C GLU A 808 -35.03 25.03 4.26
N ALA A 809 -35.34 23.97 5.01
CA ALA A 809 -35.44 24.02 6.47
C ALA A 809 -34.12 24.47 7.13
N TYR A 810 -32.98 23.99 6.63
CA TYR A 810 -31.67 24.46 7.10
C TYR A 810 -31.39 25.92 6.71
N ALA A 811 -31.69 26.31 5.47
CA ALA A 811 -31.48 27.68 5.00
C ALA A 811 -32.28 28.70 5.81
N VAL A 812 -33.50 28.36 6.25
CA VAL A 812 -34.35 29.22 7.09
C VAL A 812 -33.94 29.17 8.57
N GLY A 813 -33.69 27.98 9.11
CA GLY A 813 -33.50 27.78 10.54
C GLY A 813 -32.07 27.98 11.04
N GLY A 814 -31.06 27.80 10.19
CA GLY A 814 -29.63 27.97 10.51
C GLY A 814 -29.08 27.13 11.67
N SER A 815 -29.90 26.24 12.26
CA SER A 815 -29.55 25.49 13.46
C SER A 815 -28.70 24.28 13.12
N ARG A 816 -27.78 23.92 14.03
CA ARG A 816 -26.91 22.75 13.87
C ARG A 816 -27.70 21.45 13.63
N PRO A 817 -28.81 21.16 14.35
CA PRO A 817 -29.62 19.97 14.05
C PRO A 817 -30.21 19.97 12.64
N ALA A 818 -30.69 21.12 12.14
CA ALA A 818 -31.22 21.23 10.78
C ALA A 818 -30.10 21.06 9.73
N GLY A 819 -28.90 21.59 9.99
CA GLY A 819 -27.74 21.41 9.13
C GLY A 819 -27.27 19.96 9.07
N ASP A 820 -27.24 19.27 10.21
CA ASP A 820 -26.87 17.85 10.24
C ASP A 820 -27.91 16.96 9.53
N ALA A 821 -29.20 17.34 9.58
CA ALA A 821 -30.26 16.69 8.80
C ALA A 821 -30.10 16.92 7.29
N ALA A 822 -29.86 18.17 6.85
CA ALA A 822 -29.63 18.48 5.44
C ALA A 822 -28.42 17.72 4.87
N LEU A 823 -27.31 17.68 5.62
CA LEU A 823 -26.13 16.93 5.21
C LEU A 823 -26.36 15.41 5.18
N LYS A 824 -27.24 14.88 6.03
CA LYS A 824 -27.65 13.47 5.97
C LYS A 824 -28.43 13.17 4.69
N GLU A 825 -29.32 14.06 4.25
CA GLU A 825 -30.02 13.92 2.97
C GLU A 825 -29.06 14.04 1.77
N LEU A 826 -28.03 14.89 1.88
CA LEU A 826 -26.94 14.95 0.89
C LEU A 826 -26.18 13.62 0.81
N ASP A 827 -25.77 13.06 1.95
CA ASP A 827 -25.10 11.76 2.01
C ASP A 827 -25.98 10.65 1.39
N ALA A 828 -27.29 10.64 1.69
CA ALA A 828 -28.23 9.67 1.13
C ALA A 828 -28.39 9.79 -0.39
N MET A 829 -28.41 11.01 -0.93
CA MET A 829 -28.43 11.24 -2.39
C MET A 829 -27.15 10.73 -3.05
N MET A 830 -25.98 10.95 -2.45
CA MET A 830 -24.70 10.45 -2.98
C MET A 830 -24.61 8.92 -2.90
N GLU A 831 -25.14 8.30 -1.84
CA GLU A 831 -25.21 6.84 -1.71
C GLU A 831 -26.05 6.22 -2.82
N ARG A 832 -27.23 6.78 -3.10
CA ARG A 832 -28.08 6.32 -4.22
C ARG A 832 -27.41 6.50 -5.59
N GLN A 833 -26.47 7.43 -5.70
CA GLN A 833 -25.71 7.65 -6.94
C GLN A 833 -24.64 6.59 -7.19
N LEU A 834 -24.18 5.88 -6.14
CA LEU A 834 -23.09 4.91 -6.24
C LEU A 834 -23.30 3.82 -7.32
N PRO A 835 -24.43 3.08 -7.37
CA PRO A 835 -24.63 2.06 -8.41
C PRO A 835 -24.67 2.66 -9.82
N LEU A 836 -25.30 3.84 -10.00
CA LEU A 836 -25.36 4.53 -11.30
C LEU A 836 -23.97 4.99 -11.73
N TRP A 837 -23.16 5.49 -10.79
CA TRP A 837 -21.79 5.91 -11.04
C TRP A 837 -20.87 4.72 -11.39
N GLN A 838 -21.05 3.57 -10.73
CA GLN A 838 -20.35 2.33 -11.07
C GLN A 838 -20.71 1.87 -12.50
N ALA A 839 -22.00 1.91 -12.85
CA ALA A 839 -22.46 1.59 -14.20
C ALA A 839 -21.86 2.56 -15.25
N ASP A 840 -21.84 3.87 -14.98
CA ASP A 840 -21.24 4.87 -15.85
C ASP A 840 -19.74 4.59 -16.06
N LYS A 841 -18.99 4.27 -15.00
CA LYS A 841 -17.55 3.89 -15.07
C LYS A 841 -17.31 2.65 -15.91
N GLN A 842 -18.19 1.66 -15.78
CA GLN A 842 -18.13 0.44 -16.57
C GLN A 842 -18.49 0.71 -18.03
N SER A 843 -19.40 1.64 -18.33
CA SER A 843 -19.78 1.96 -19.72
C SER A 843 -18.71 2.74 -20.52
N PHE A 844 -17.61 3.13 -19.89
CA PHE A 844 -16.61 3.99 -20.51
C PHE A 844 -15.95 3.37 -21.76
N ALA A 845 -15.94 4.14 -22.85
CA ALA A 845 -15.45 3.69 -24.16
C ALA A 845 -13.93 3.48 -24.23
N GLY A 846 -13.15 4.08 -23.32
CA GLY A 846 -11.69 3.90 -23.29
C GLY A 846 -11.23 2.59 -22.65
N TRP A 847 -12.15 1.74 -22.19
CA TRP A 847 -11.85 0.38 -21.79
C TRP A 847 -11.74 -0.52 -23.02
N GLU A 848 -10.57 -1.10 -23.21
CA GLU A 848 -10.30 -2.11 -24.21
C GLU A 848 -10.33 -3.50 -23.56
N GLU A 849 -11.38 -4.26 -23.85
CA GLU A 849 -11.50 -5.64 -23.40
C GLU A 849 -10.74 -6.55 -24.36
N LEU A 850 -9.84 -7.38 -23.85
CA LEU A 850 -9.13 -8.34 -24.67
C LEU A 850 -9.81 -9.71 -24.61
N PRO A 851 -9.78 -10.50 -25.70
CA PRO A 851 -10.16 -11.90 -25.62
C PRO A 851 -9.22 -12.63 -24.66
N LEU A 852 -9.69 -13.74 -24.09
CA LEU A 852 -8.82 -14.57 -23.27
C LEU A 852 -7.66 -15.06 -24.17
N ALA A 853 -6.43 -14.64 -23.85
CA ALA A 853 -5.24 -15.00 -24.63
C ALA A 853 -5.19 -16.52 -24.82
N ARG A 854 -4.96 -17.00 -26.04
CA ARG A 854 -4.96 -18.43 -26.38
C ARG A 854 -3.94 -19.20 -25.55
#